data_AF-A0A953N1J8-F1
#
_entry.id   AF-A0A953N1J8-F1
#
_cell.length_a   1.000
_cell.length_b   1.000
_cell.length_c   1.000
_cell.angle_alpha   90.00
_cell.angle_beta   90.00
_cell.angle_gamma   90.00
#
_symmetry.space_group_name_H-M   'P 1'
#
loop_
_entity.id
_entity.type
_entity.pdbx_description
1 polymer ?
#
loop_
_entity_poly.entity_id
_entity_poly.type
_entity_poly.pdbx_seq_one_letter_code
_entity_poly.pdbx_strand_id
1 'polypeptide(L)'
;MRSLLIGMLLLCFSMSFSQVGIGNTNPNASLEITSSNVATPANTDGILIPKVDDFPVTDPTVVQDGMMVFATGNGAPAKGFYFWDNSNTTWTTVGGAKSINELSDGKSDLDGTNDGSSIFLGINAGTNDDGTDNRNIGIGWEALMSSTTGADNIAIGNNSLAANISGFSNIGIGRETLYNNLGNGNVGIGFHALFSNTSGNDNMAIGFDAMSNNTTGGSNTAMGSQALRLNTIGTRNNAYGRYSLENNIDGIDNTATGYMSLTNNTSGSENTAIGNYALLNNSSGFGNTALGINSLAGNTTGDSNVALGRTALYGNTTGQSNIGIGRSSLFTNTTGAYNVGIGRNTLLLLNGGFSNVAIGFESMYNTSGSANIGIGFHTLFSNTTGNDNTAVGYDTMNANTTGVENTAIGSYALRNNSTGSYNSAVGRFALENNTADNNTGVGYSALRNNTTGIENTAVGYAALQNNTIGYANTAMGINALAANTDGNSNVAVGRSALIGNTTGSSNVAIGRSSLFSNTTGAYNIGIGRNALALLNSGFSNVAIGYESMYNTTGNSNVGIGFHTFYTNTTGNNNVGIGYDTMYSNTTGVENTAVGSYALRSNTNGFFNNAFGRYALEDNISGAGNVVMGHSAMADNTTGDDNIAIGGGAGRNVNGSDNVFVGFNAGNSGSASTNSRSIAIGYQAGSGQVYNDQLFIDNTNTATPLVWGDFAANQLRVNGALQINNPAATGYQLPATDGTANQVIQTDGAGNLSWTSPTASNSVAIKVRSNSNINGYSNFPTENNLIMNTVLFNVGGGAYNTGTGTYTVPSSGVYNILTNLDLIFSSSPSDNIIIALRVYVNGVNQEQKSIQNGATINTGYSQQYSYDFYSNLSAGDLVSFRFLVSWDGSTPAPSISGGSSPGASTISIVKVN
;
A
#
# COMPACT_ATOMS: atom_id res chain seq x y z
N MET A 1 -150.63 -33.12 5.33
CA MET A 1 -150.70 -34.60 5.36
C MET A 1 -149.47 -35.08 6.09
N ARG A 2 -149.48 -35.86 7.18
CA ARG A 2 -150.46 -36.40 8.15
C ARG A 2 -149.65 -36.53 9.47
N SER A 3 -150.14 -36.47 10.72
CA SER A 3 -151.44 -36.18 11.35
C SER A 3 -151.12 -36.04 12.87
N LEU A 4 -151.57 -34.97 13.57
CA LEU A 4 -152.66 -34.97 14.59
C LEU A 4 -152.35 -35.76 15.90
N LEU A 5 -152.79 -35.41 17.12
CA LEU A 5 -153.75 -34.42 17.67
C LEU A 5 -153.34 -34.24 19.17
N ILE A 6 -153.16 -33.06 19.80
CA ILE A 6 -154.12 -31.99 20.20
C ILE A 6 -155.14 -32.41 21.29
N GLY A 7 -155.30 -31.54 22.31
CA GLY A 7 -156.38 -31.57 23.31
C GLY A 7 -155.93 -31.09 24.72
N MET A 8 -155.71 -29.80 25.02
CA MET A 8 -156.72 -28.74 25.29
C MET A 8 -157.71 -29.13 26.43
N LEU A 9 -158.02 -28.33 27.47
CA LEU A 9 -158.00 -26.86 27.59
C LEU A 9 -158.27 -26.31 29.04
N LEU A 10 -157.56 -25.25 29.50
CA LEU A 10 -157.95 -24.08 30.37
C LEU A 10 -158.75 -24.26 31.71
N LEU A 11 -158.74 -23.40 32.77
CA LEU A 11 -158.07 -22.11 33.10
C LEU A 11 -158.19 -21.72 34.61
N CYS A 12 -157.31 -20.80 35.09
CA CYS A 12 -157.39 -19.92 36.30
C CYS A 12 -157.42 -20.59 37.71
N PHE A 13 -156.82 -20.12 38.82
CA PHE A 13 -155.73 -19.17 39.21
C PHE A 13 -155.58 -19.27 40.77
N SER A 14 -154.59 -18.77 41.53
CA SER A 14 -153.31 -18.04 41.30
C SER A 14 -152.37 -18.02 42.54
N MET A 15 -151.05 -18.05 42.32
CA MET A 15 -149.92 -17.50 43.12
C MET A 15 -149.48 -18.06 44.50
N SER A 16 -148.25 -18.62 44.53
CA SER A 16 -147.07 -18.11 45.30
C SER A 16 -145.77 -18.81 44.85
N PHE A 17 -144.68 -18.06 44.65
CA PHE A 17 -143.29 -18.56 44.38
C PHE A 17 -142.47 -18.52 45.69
N SER A 18 -141.26 -19.08 45.87
CA SER A 18 -140.10 -19.37 45.00
C SER A 18 -139.28 -20.51 45.65
N GLN A 19 -139.07 -21.67 45.02
CA GLN A 19 -138.05 -22.03 44.01
C GLN A 19 -136.61 -22.17 44.56
N VAL A 20 -136.13 -23.42 44.61
CA VAL A 20 -134.76 -23.84 44.26
C VAL A 20 -134.88 -25.16 43.50
N GLY A 21 -134.09 -25.33 42.43
CA GLY A 21 -133.90 -26.63 41.77
C GLY A 21 -134.25 -26.65 40.28
N ILE A 22 -133.45 -27.41 39.51
CA ILE A 22 -133.82 -27.94 38.21
C ILE A 22 -133.34 -29.41 38.15
N GLY A 23 -134.27 -30.36 38.05
CA GLY A 23 -134.06 -31.55 37.22
C GLY A 23 -133.84 -32.94 37.86
N ASN A 24 -133.69 -33.13 39.18
CA ASN A 24 -133.45 -34.47 39.75
C ASN A 24 -134.28 -34.77 41.01
N THR A 25 -134.90 -35.95 41.05
CA THR A 25 -135.69 -36.48 42.18
C THR A 25 -134.85 -37.00 43.35
N ASN A 26 -133.53 -37.11 43.21
CA ASN A 26 -132.57 -37.40 44.29
C ASN A 26 -131.21 -36.72 44.02
N PRO A 27 -130.98 -35.47 44.45
CA PRO A 27 -129.67 -34.82 44.34
C PRO A 27 -128.70 -35.32 45.43
N ASN A 28 -127.77 -36.20 45.05
CA ASN A 28 -126.53 -36.39 45.80
C ASN A 28 -125.54 -35.28 45.45
N ALA A 29 -124.74 -34.85 46.43
CA ALA A 29 -123.89 -33.67 46.30
C ALA A 29 -122.69 -33.91 45.38
N SER A 30 -122.64 -33.14 44.29
CA SER A 30 -121.44 -32.48 43.70
C SER A 30 -121.90 -31.70 42.46
N LEU A 31 -121.63 -30.39 42.42
CA LEU A 31 -122.07 -29.53 41.31
C LEU A 31 -121.13 -29.66 40.11
N GLU A 32 -121.51 -30.49 39.13
CA GLU A 32 -120.85 -30.57 37.83
C GLU A 32 -121.65 -29.75 36.80
N ILE A 33 -121.09 -28.63 36.32
CA ILE A 33 -121.66 -27.83 35.24
C ILE A 33 -120.83 -28.08 33.97
N THR A 34 -121.37 -28.92 33.08
CA THR A 34 -120.85 -29.11 31.72
C THR A 34 -121.39 -28.04 30.78
N SER A 35 -120.64 -27.69 29.73
CA SER A 35 -121.10 -26.77 28.68
C SER A 35 -122.24 -27.38 27.86
N SER A 36 -123.02 -26.56 27.15
CA SER A 36 -124.15 -27.04 26.33
C SER A 36 -123.70 -28.00 25.22
N ASN A 37 -122.44 -27.92 24.81
CA ASN A 37 -121.74 -28.95 24.05
C ASN A 37 -120.24 -28.92 24.43
N VAL A 38 -119.69 -30.07 24.84
CA VAL A 38 -118.30 -30.20 25.30
C VAL A 38 -117.28 -30.13 24.14
N ALA A 39 -117.70 -30.47 22.92
CA ALA A 39 -116.85 -30.40 21.73
C ALA A 39 -116.88 -29.02 21.04
N THR A 40 -117.99 -28.28 21.17
CA THR A 40 -118.16 -26.93 20.58
C THR A 40 -119.09 -26.06 21.47
N PRO A 41 -118.61 -25.49 22.58
CA PRO A 41 -119.45 -24.72 23.50
C PRO A 41 -120.05 -23.46 22.87
N ALA A 42 -121.25 -23.09 23.31
CA ALA A 42 -121.94 -21.87 22.87
C ALA A 42 -121.33 -20.62 23.54
N ASN A 43 -121.45 -19.45 22.90
CA ASN A 43 -120.93 -18.19 23.45
C ASN A 43 -121.69 -17.66 24.68
N THR A 44 -122.73 -18.37 25.13
CA THR A 44 -123.47 -18.15 26.38
C THR A 44 -123.13 -19.17 27.47
N ASP A 45 -122.30 -20.18 27.18
CA ASP A 45 -121.91 -21.20 28.15
C ASP A 45 -120.88 -20.63 29.13
N GLY A 46 -121.16 -20.76 30.43
CA GLY A 46 -120.28 -20.30 31.50
C GLY A 46 -120.97 -20.35 32.87
N ILE A 47 -120.19 -20.09 33.93
CA ILE A 47 -120.69 -20.04 35.31
C ILE A 47 -120.88 -18.59 35.76
N LEU A 48 -122.02 -18.28 36.38
CA LEU A 48 -122.28 -16.97 36.98
C LEU A 48 -121.68 -16.91 38.39
N ILE A 49 -120.54 -16.25 38.53
CA ILE A 49 -119.87 -16.01 39.80
C ILE A 49 -120.48 -14.77 40.51
N PRO A 50 -120.68 -14.77 41.84
CA PRO A 50 -121.22 -13.62 42.58
C PRO A 50 -120.42 -12.35 42.35
N LYS A 51 -121.11 -11.22 42.12
CA LYS A 51 -120.49 -9.91 41.97
C LYS A 51 -120.52 -9.15 43.28
N VAL A 52 -119.40 -8.54 43.67
CA VAL A 52 -119.24 -7.77 44.91
C VAL A 52 -118.63 -6.40 44.63
N ASP A 53 -119.03 -5.36 45.36
CA ASP A 53 -118.42 -4.02 45.25
C ASP A 53 -117.22 -3.83 46.21
N ASP A 54 -117.16 -4.64 47.28
CA ASP A 54 -116.11 -4.69 48.31
C ASP A 54 -116.04 -6.13 48.87
N PHE A 55 -114.98 -6.50 49.59
CA PHE A 55 -114.89 -7.79 50.28
C PHE A 55 -115.76 -7.83 51.56
N PRO A 56 -116.11 -9.03 52.07
CA PRO A 56 -116.75 -9.16 53.37
C PRO A 56 -115.89 -8.56 54.49
N VAL A 57 -116.51 -7.76 55.36
CA VAL A 57 -115.86 -7.14 56.55
C VAL A 57 -115.39 -8.17 57.59
N THR A 58 -115.83 -9.43 57.45
CA THR A 58 -115.33 -10.57 58.21
C THR A 58 -114.76 -11.57 57.22
N ASP A 59 -113.46 -11.85 57.37
CA ASP A 59 -112.75 -12.81 56.53
C ASP A 59 -113.43 -14.20 56.56
N PRO A 60 -113.58 -14.85 55.38
CA PRO A 60 -114.05 -16.22 55.31
C PRO A 60 -113.14 -17.20 56.07
N THR A 61 -113.64 -18.41 56.30
CA THR A 61 -112.92 -19.47 57.05
C THR A 61 -112.42 -20.57 56.12
N VAL A 62 -111.75 -21.58 56.67
CA VAL A 62 -111.28 -22.78 55.95
C VAL A 62 -112.40 -23.52 55.21
N VAL A 63 -113.65 -23.35 55.62
CA VAL A 63 -114.83 -23.93 54.94
C VAL A 63 -115.13 -23.23 53.61
N GLN A 64 -114.65 -22.00 53.42
CA GLN A 64 -114.78 -21.20 52.20
C GLN A 64 -113.46 -21.05 51.43
N ASP A 65 -112.46 -21.88 51.73
CA ASP A 65 -111.21 -21.90 50.96
C ASP A 65 -111.49 -22.21 49.48
N GLY A 66 -110.93 -21.41 48.57
CA GLY A 66 -111.24 -21.44 47.13
C GLY A 66 -112.55 -20.75 46.72
N MET A 67 -113.31 -20.12 47.63
CA MET A 67 -114.56 -19.41 47.30
C MET A 67 -114.30 -18.24 46.33
N MET A 68 -114.84 -18.32 45.11
CA MET A 68 -114.67 -17.28 44.09
C MET A 68 -115.75 -16.19 44.09
N VAL A 69 -115.33 -14.94 43.90
CA VAL A 69 -116.17 -13.75 43.67
C VAL A 69 -115.63 -12.93 42.49
N PHE A 70 -116.46 -12.06 41.92
CA PHE A 70 -116.06 -11.04 40.95
C PHE A 70 -116.23 -9.64 41.55
N ALA A 71 -115.13 -8.97 41.87
CA ALA A 71 -115.14 -7.58 42.28
C ALA A 71 -115.52 -6.68 41.08
N THR A 72 -116.45 -5.76 41.27
CA THR A 72 -116.96 -4.85 40.22
C THR A 72 -115.99 -3.71 39.90
N GLY A 73 -115.13 -3.34 40.85
CA GLY A 73 -114.24 -2.18 40.82
C GLY A 73 -114.87 -0.86 41.28
N ASN A 74 -116.03 -0.90 41.96
CA ASN A 74 -116.66 0.29 42.52
C ASN A 74 -116.13 0.68 43.92
N GLY A 75 -115.25 -0.14 44.50
CA GLY A 75 -114.58 0.07 45.79
C GLY A 75 -113.13 -0.44 45.77
N ALA A 76 -112.58 -0.78 46.93
CA ALA A 76 -111.45 -1.71 47.02
C ALA A 76 -112.06 -3.11 47.22
N PRO A 77 -111.58 -4.17 46.56
CA PRO A 77 -110.44 -4.26 45.65
C PRO A 77 -110.76 -3.76 44.22
N ALA A 78 -109.74 -3.78 43.35
CA ALA A 78 -109.90 -3.51 41.92
C ALA A 78 -110.87 -4.51 41.23
N LYS A 79 -111.37 -4.14 40.06
CA LYS A 79 -112.24 -5.01 39.24
C LYS A 79 -111.52 -6.29 38.81
N GLY A 80 -112.10 -7.46 39.09
CA GLY A 80 -111.50 -8.75 38.70
C GLY A 80 -112.17 -9.93 39.37
N PHE A 81 -111.74 -11.14 39.02
CA PHE A 81 -112.08 -12.34 39.78
C PHE A 81 -111.12 -12.47 40.98
N TYR A 82 -111.63 -12.98 42.10
CA TYR A 82 -110.89 -13.22 43.33
C TYR A 82 -111.34 -14.54 43.94
N PHE A 83 -110.46 -15.21 44.68
CA PHE A 83 -110.79 -16.36 45.52
C PHE A 83 -110.32 -16.12 46.95
N TRP A 84 -110.98 -16.74 47.92
CA TRP A 84 -110.47 -16.77 49.29
C TRP A 84 -109.36 -17.82 49.43
N ASP A 85 -108.18 -17.41 49.86
CA ASP A 85 -107.08 -18.28 50.28
C ASP A 85 -107.02 -18.28 51.80
N ASN A 86 -107.53 -19.35 52.41
CA ASN A 86 -107.55 -19.49 53.86
C ASN A 86 -106.15 -19.74 54.43
N SER A 87 -105.25 -20.38 53.69
CA SER A 87 -103.86 -20.63 54.08
C SER A 87 -103.13 -19.31 54.39
N ASN A 88 -103.35 -18.31 53.54
CA ASN A 88 -102.79 -16.97 53.69
C ASN A 88 -103.75 -15.97 54.36
N THR A 89 -104.97 -16.39 54.71
CA THR A 89 -106.07 -15.54 55.23
C THR A 89 -106.29 -14.26 54.40
N THR A 90 -106.31 -14.39 53.07
CA THR A 90 -106.49 -13.24 52.16
C THR A 90 -107.36 -13.55 50.95
N TRP A 91 -107.97 -12.51 50.40
CA TRP A 91 -108.64 -12.59 49.10
C TRP A 91 -107.65 -12.38 47.96
N THR A 92 -107.28 -13.48 47.29
CA THR A 92 -106.27 -13.51 46.22
C THR A 92 -106.92 -13.32 44.86
N THR A 93 -106.27 -12.57 43.95
CA THR A 93 -106.85 -12.24 42.64
C THR A 93 -106.67 -13.40 41.66
N VAL A 94 -107.74 -13.83 40.97
CA VAL A 94 -107.63 -14.73 39.82
C VAL A 94 -107.28 -13.90 38.57
N GLY A 95 -106.00 -13.83 38.27
CA GLY A 95 -105.44 -13.17 37.09
C GLY A 95 -104.05 -13.73 36.78
N GLY A 96 -103.56 -13.51 35.55
CA GLY A 96 -102.19 -13.86 35.19
C GLY A 96 -101.15 -13.02 35.93
N ALA A 97 -99.92 -13.52 35.96
CA ALA A 97 -98.76 -12.89 36.59
C ALA A 97 -98.62 -11.39 36.27
N LYS A 98 -98.40 -10.58 37.31
CA LYS A 98 -98.23 -9.12 37.26
C LYS A 98 -96.77 -8.69 37.36
N SER A 99 -95.89 -9.58 37.81
CA SER A 99 -94.43 -9.44 37.78
C SER A 99 -93.76 -10.74 37.33
N ILE A 100 -92.52 -10.66 36.84
CA ILE A 100 -91.79 -11.81 36.26
C ILE A 100 -91.65 -12.99 37.22
N ASN A 101 -91.56 -12.73 38.53
CA ASN A 101 -91.48 -13.75 39.58
C ASN A 101 -92.83 -14.40 39.94
N GLU A 102 -93.95 -13.99 39.34
CA GLU A 102 -95.26 -14.64 39.48
C GLU A 102 -95.55 -15.61 38.32
N LEU A 103 -94.64 -15.72 37.34
CA LEU A 103 -94.77 -16.66 36.23
C LEU A 103 -94.23 -18.04 36.64
N SER A 104 -95.06 -19.08 36.55
CA SER A 104 -94.63 -20.48 36.72
C SER A 104 -93.82 -21.02 35.52
N ASP A 105 -93.29 -20.14 34.66
CA ASP A 105 -92.39 -20.45 33.54
C ASP A 105 -90.92 -20.09 33.82
N GLY A 106 -90.62 -19.55 35.02
CA GLY A 106 -89.32 -19.69 35.67
C GLY A 106 -89.04 -21.16 36.00
N LYS A 107 -88.57 -21.93 35.01
CA LYS A 107 -88.63 -23.40 34.99
C LYS A 107 -87.89 -24.17 36.09
N SER A 108 -86.95 -23.55 36.81
CA SER A 108 -85.90 -24.30 37.55
C SER A 108 -85.89 -24.09 39.08
N ASP A 109 -87.04 -23.80 39.70
CA ASP A 109 -87.23 -23.96 41.17
C ASP A 109 -88.05 -25.23 41.42
N LEU A 110 -87.47 -26.38 41.06
CA LEU A 110 -88.14 -27.70 41.11
C LEU A 110 -87.90 -28.45 42.42
N ASP A 111 -86.90 -28.06 43.21
CA ASP A 111 -86.62 -28.52 44.57
C ASP A 111 -87.10 -27.53 45.66
N GLY A 112 -87.42 -26.29 45.29
CA GLY A 112 -88.12 -25.31 46.13
C GLY A 112 -87.21 -24.51 47.05
N THR A 113 -85.90 -24.47 46.79
CA THR A 113 -84.90 -23.84 47.67
C THR A 113 -84.70 -22.34 47.40
N ASN A 114 -85.13 -21.82 46.24
CA ASN A 114 -85.07 -20.40 45.87
C ASN A 114 -83.66 -19.75 45.94
N ASP A 115 -82.58 -20.52 45.79
CA ASP A 115 -81.19 -20.05 45.99
C ASP A 115 -80.31 -19.95 44.74
N GLY A 116 -80.79 -20.33 43.54
CA GLY A 116 -80.06 -20.06 42.29
C GLY A 116 -80.77 -20.33 40.96
N SER A 117 -82.09 -20.19 40.89
CA SER A 117 -82.87 -20.60 39.72
C SER A 117 -82.60 -19.77 38.44
N SER A 118 -82.77 -20.41 37.29
CA SER A 118 -82.68 -19.86 35.95
C SER A 118 -83.96 -19.13 35.51
N ILE A 119 -83.82 -18.12 34.63
CA ILE A 119 -84.92 -17.33 34.06
C ILE A 119 -85.01 -17.60 32.55
N PHE A 120 -86.14 -18.12 32.08
CA PHE A 120 -86.38 -18.41 30.66
C PHE A 120 -87.63 -17.69 30.11
N LEU A 121 -87.45 -16.84 29.10
CA LEU A 121 -88.49 -15.99 28.51
C LEU A 121 -88.53 -16.14 26.99
N GLY A 122 -89.29 -17.12 26.50
CA GLY A 122 -89.48 -17.35 25.07
C GLY A 122 -89.92 -18.78 24.75
N ILE A 123 -90.49 -18.97 23.56
CA ILE A 123 -90.87 -20.31 23.08
C ILE A 123 -89.59 -21.16 22.96
N ASN A 124 -89.63 -22.35 23.57
CA ASN A 124 -88.53 -23.31 23.66
C ASN A 124 -87.26 -22.80 24.38
N ALA A 125 -87.30 -21.66 25.09
CA ALA A 125 -86.20 -21.25 25.95
C ALA A 125 -86.01 -22.25 27.11
N GLY A 126 -84.76 -22.64 27.38
CA GLY A 126 -84.43 -23.63 28.43
C GLY A 126 -85.26 -24.91 28.34
N THR A 127 -85.39 -25.52 27.15
CA THR A 127 -86.28 -26.69 26.96
C THR A 127 -85.77 -27.92 27.70
N ASN A 128 -84.46 -28.16 27.66
CA ASN A 128 -83.80 -29.31 28.28
C ASN A 128 -83.13 -28.99 29.63
N ASP A 129 -83.40 -27.82 30.22
CA ASP A 129 -82.87 -27.43 31.53
C ASP A 129 -83.24 -28.49 32.57
N ASP A 130 -82.26 -28.93 33.37
CA ASP A 130 -82.42 -30.08 34.28
C ASP A 130 -83.16 -29.75 35.59
N GLY A 131 -83.57 -28.49 35.77
CA GLY A 131 -84.32 -28.03 36.93
C GLY A 131 -83.47 -27.72 38.15
N THR A 132 -82.14 -27.73 38.04
CA THR A 132 -81.21 -27.34 39.12
C THR A 132 -80.89 -25.84 39.10
N ASP A 133 -80.25 -25.33 40.15
CA ASP A 133 -79.80 -23.94 40.32
C ASP A 133 -78.64 -23.54 39.38
N ASN A 134 -78.88 -23.64 38.07
CA ASN A 134 -77.93 -23.29 37.03
C ASN A 134 -77.79 -21.77 36.81
N ARG A 135 -78.61 -20.90 37.43
CA ARG A 135 -78.52 -19.42 37.33
C ARG A 135 -78.48 -18.86 35.89
N ASN A 136 -79.07 -19.55 34.91
CA ASN A 136 -79.07 -19.11 33.52
C ASN A 136 -80.11 -18.00 33.26
N ILE A 137 -79.89 -17.18 32.22
CA ILE A 137 -80.86 -16.21 31.69
C ILE A 137 -81.03 -16.47 30.18
N GLY A 138 -82.14 -17.07 29.76
CA GLY A 138 -82.47 -17.29 28.34
C GLY A 138 -83.66 -16.45 27.89
N ILE A 139 -83.49 -15.53 26.95
CA ILE A 139 -84.54 -14.63 26.45
C ILE A 139 -84.58 -14.70 24.92
N GLY A 140 -85.66 -15.25 24.36
CA GLY A 140 -85.83 -15.43 22.91
C GLY A 140 -86.25 -16.85 22.52
N TRP A 141 -86.58 -17.03 21.23
CA TRP A 141 -86.89 -18.35 20.68
C TRP A 141 -85.66 -19.25 20.71
N GLU A 142 -85.79 -20.44 21.30
CA GLU A 142 -84.76 -21.48 21.38
C GLU A 142 -83.44 -21.06 22.08
N ALA A 143 -83.48 -19.97 22.87
CA ALA A 143 -82.34 -19.56 23.71
C ALA A 143 -82.03 -20.64 24.78
N LEU A 144 -80.78 -21.12 24.83
CA LEU A 144 -80.34 -22.21 25.72
C LEU A 144 -81.20 -23.51 25.61
N MET A 145 -81.82 -23.79 24.46
CA MET A 145 -82.77 -24.90 24.35
C MET A 145 -82.21 -26.27 24.74
N SER A 146 -80.90 -26.50 24.50
CA SER A 146 -80.22 -27.79 24.73
C SER A 146 -79.43 -27.87 26.04
N SER A 147 -79.39 -26.79 26.85
CA SER A 147 -78.59 -26.77 28.07
C SER A 147 -79.18 -27.72 29.09
N THR A 148 -78.36 -28.62 29.63
CA THR A 148 -78.74 -29.53 30.72
C THR A 148 -78.03 -29.13 32.00
N THR A 149 -76.69 -29.01 31.96
CA THR A 149 -75.84 -28.73 33.14
C THR A 149 -74.94 -27.49 32.94
N GLY A 150 -75.20 -26.69 31.91
CA GLY A 150 -74.48 -25.44 31.67
C GLY A 150 -75.04 -24.35 32.60
N ALA A 151 -74.19 -23.72 33.40
CA ALA A 151 -74.58 -22.75 34.43
C ALA A 151 -74.04 -21.33 34.19
N ASP A 152 -74.66 -20.34 34.84
CA ASP A 152 -74.30 -18.92 34.80
C ASP A 152 -74.27 -18.29 33.39
N ASN A 153 -75.02 -18.85 32.43
CA ASN A 153 -75.06 -18.36 31.06
C ASN A 153 -76.13 -17.29 30.83
N ILE A 154 -75.84 -16.30 30.00
CA ILE A 154 -76.79 -15.27 29.52
C ILE A 154 -76.97 -15.45 28.01
N ALA A 155 -78.17 -15.75 27.55
CA ALA A 155 -78.53 -15.97 26.15
C ALA A 155 -79.72 -15.09 25.75
N ILE A 156 -79.47 -13.96 25.08
CA ILE A 156 -80.50 -12.99 24.68
C ILE A 156 -80.56 -12.91 23.16
N GLY A 157 -81.53 -13.61 22.57
CA GLY A 157 -81.80 -13.59 21.13
C GLY A 157 -82.25 -14.95 20.60
N ASN A 158 -82.78 -14.93 19.37
CA ASN A 158 -83.17 -16.12 18.63
C ASN A 158 -81.97 -17.07 18.47
N ASN A 159 -82.09 -18.32 18.95
CA ASN A 159 -81.02 -19.32 18.87
C ASN A 159 -79.69 -18.94 19.55
N SER A 160 -79.69 -18.03 20.52
CA SER A 160 -78.48 -17.76 21.32
C SER A 160 -78.17 -18.96 22.23
N LEU A 161 -76.92 -19.44 22.20
CA LEU A 161 -76.45 -20.61 23.00
C LEU A 161 -77.32 -21.88 22.81
N ALA A 162 -77.98 -22.05 21.66
CA ALA A 162 -79.01 -23.08 21.47
C ALA A 162 -78.51 -24.53 21.65
N ALA A 163 -77.29 -24.87 21.20
CA ALA A 163 -76.69 -26.19 21.35
C ALA A 163 -75.63 -26.26 22.47
N ASN A 164 -75.58 -25.26 23.37
CA ASN A 164 -74.81 -25.38 24.61
C ASN A 164 -75.47 -26.43 25.51
N ILE A 165 -74.72 -27.46 25.92
CA ILE A 165 -75.21 -28.55 26.79
C ILE A 165 -74.68 -28.39 28.23
N SER A 166 -73.38 -28.08 28.35
CA SER A 166 -72.64 -28.09 29.62
C SER A 166 -71.65 -26.94 29.79
N GLY A 167 -71.60 -26.00 28.85
CA GLY A 167 -70.66 -24.87 28.93
C GLY A 167 -71.18 -23.81 29.91
N PHE A 168 -70.30 -23.18 30.69
CA PHE A 168 -70.70 -22.26 31.76
C PHE A 168 -70.14 -20.85 31.61
N SER A 169 -70.80 -19.89 32.27
CA SER A 169 -70.44 -18.46 32.32
C SER A 169 -70.31 -17.77 30.95
N ASN A 170 -71.11 -18.18 29.95
CA ASN A 170 -71.09 -17.58 28.62
C ASN A 170 -72.15 -16.47 28.45
N ILE A 171 -71.86 -15.44 27.66
CA ILE A 171 -72.78 -14.32 27.36
C ILE A 171 -73.01 -14.23 25.85
N GLY A 172 -74.11 -14.78 25.35
CA GLY A 172 -74.59 -14.64 23.97
C GLY A 172 -75.70 -13.59 23.85
N ILE A 173 -75.48 -12.52 23.07
CA ILE A 173 -76.47 -11.47 22.82
C ILE A 173 -76.59 -11.20 21.31
N GLY A 174 -77.65 -11.71 20.71
CA GLY A 174 -77.96 -11.59 19.29
C GLY A 174 -78.57 -12.86 18.71
N ARG A 175 -78.82 -12.87 17.39
CA ARG A 175 -79.31 -14.09 16.71
C ARG A 175 -78.14 -15.04 16.46
N GLU A 176 -78.32 -16.30 16.85
CA GLU A 176 -77.37 -17.40 16.60
C GLU A 176 -75.95 -17.08 17.14
N THR A 177 -75.85 -16.34 18.24
CA THR A 177 -74.60 -16.15 18.98
C THR A 177 -74.25 -17.41 19.77
N LEU A 178 -72.98 -17.81 19.75
CA LEU A 178 -72.47 -18.96 20.50
C LEU A 178 -73.28 -20.26 20.24
N TYR A 179 -73.83 -20.42 19.03
CA TYR A 179 -74.82 -21.46 18.72
C TYR A 179 -74.36 -22.87 19.09
N ASN A 180 -73.14 -23.27 18.69
CA ASN A 180 -72.56 -24.59 18.96
C ASN A 180 -71.76 -24.69 20.27
N ASN A 181 -71.73 -23.63 21.09
CA ASN A 181 -70.78 -23.46 22.19
C ASN A 181 -70.88 -24.51 23.29
N LEU A 182 -69.86 -25.36 23.46
CA LEU A 182 -69.65 -26.19 24.67
C LEU A 182 -68.50 -25.67 25.54
N GLY A 183 -67.85 -24.57 25.15
CA GLY A 183 -66.79 -23.90 25.91
C GLY A 183 -67.33 -22.97 27.01
N ASN A 184 -66.41 -22.44 27.80
CA ASN A 184 -66.68 -21.66 29.01
C ASN A 184 -66.17 -20.22 28.91
N GLY A 185 -66.82 -19.29 29.63
CA GLY A 185 -66.36 -17.90 29.75
C GLY A 185 -66.41 -17.06 28.47
N ASN A 186 -67.13 -17.51 27.43
CA ASN A 186 -67.16 -16.82 26.14
C ASN A 186 -68.22 -15.72 26.09
N VAL A 187 -67.89 -14.58 25.47
CA VAL A 187 -68.80 -13.45 25.24
C VAL A 187 -69.00 -13.28 23.73
N GLY A 188 -70.22 -13.44 23.23
CA GLY A 188 -70.59 -13.24 21.83
C GLY A 188 -71.72 -12.24 21.68
N ILE A 189 -71.47 -11.07 21.09
CA ILE A 189 -72.45 -9.99 20.91
C ILE A 189 -72.54 -9.60 19.42
N GLY A 190 -73.68 -9.82 18.78
CA GLY A 190 -73.89 -9.52 17.36
C GLY A 190 -74.67 -10.63 16.64
N PHE A 191 -74.71 -10.62 15.32
CA PHE A 191 -75.20 -11.77 14.56
C PHE A 191 -74.03 -12.74 14.31
N HIS A 192 -74.24 -14.05 14.54
CA HIS A 192 -73.24 -15.11 14.31
C HIS A 192 -71.91 -14.96 15.07
N ALA A 193 -71.86 -14.13 16.12
CA ALA A 193 -70.67 -14.03 16.97
C ALA A 193 -70.40 -15.37 17.67
N LEU A 194 -69.20 -15.94 17.46
CA LEU A 194 -68.78 -17.27 17.94
C LEU A 194 -69.72 -18.44 17.55
N PHE A 195 -70.42 -18.37 16.41
CA PHE A 195 -71.41 -19.37 15.96
C PHE A 195 -70.92 -20.83 16.03
N SER A 196 -69.72 -21.11 15.52
CA SER A 196 -69.18 -22.47 15.40
C SER A 196 -68.38 -22.95 16.63
N ASN A 197 -68.26 -22.14 17.69
CA ASN A 197 -67.37 -22.48 18.81
C ASN A 197 -67.79 -23.81 19.40
N THR A 198 -66.89 -24.79 19.50
CA THR A 198 -67.20 -26.11 20.10
C THR A 198 -66.62 -26.21 21.50
N SER A 199 -65.34 -25.90 21.69
CA SER A 199 -64.66 -26.04 22.98
C SER A 199 -63.63 -24.95 23.28
N GLY A 200 -63.63 -23.86 22.50
CA GLY A 200 -62.82 -22.68 22.81
C GLY A 200 -63.34 -21.98 24.07
N ASN A 201 -62.43 -21.60 24.97
CA ASN A 201 -62.76 -20.89 26.22
C ASN A 201 -62.31 -19.43 26.17
N ASP A 202 -62.91 -18.58 27.00
CA ASP A 202 -62.49 -17.20 27.27
C ASP A 202 -62.39 -16.29 26.03
N ASN A 203 -63.19 -16.55 24.99
CA ASN A 203 -63.21 -15.72 23.78
C ASN A 203 -64.22 -14.57 23.89
N MET A 204 -63.88 -13.39 23.37
CA MET A 204 -64.77 -12.22 23.29
C MET A 204 -64.99 -11.78 21.83
N ALA A 205 -66.16 -12.05 21.26
CA ALA A 205 -66.58 -11.60 19.93
C ALA A 205 -67.67 -10.52 20.02
N ILE A 206 -67.41 -9.34 19.45
CA ILE A 206 -68.38 -8.24 19.36
C ILE A 206 -68.44 -7.73 17.93
N GLY A 207 -69.51 -8.05 17.22
CA GLY A 207 -69.76 -7.67 15.83
C GLY A 207 -70.50 -8.73 15.02
N PHE A 208 -70.97 -8.34 13.84
CA PHE A 208 -71.50 -9.25 12.83
C PHE A 208 -70.40 -10.20 12.35
N ASP A 209 -70.61 -11.52 12.44
CA ASP A 209 -69.67 -12.59 12.07
C ASP A 209 -68.30 -12.54 12.78
N ALA A 210 -68.22 -11.92 13.97
CA ALA A 210 -66.98 -11.93 14.75
C ALA A 210 -66.69 -13.35 15.27
N MET A 211 -65.54 -13.93 14.90
CA MET A 211 -65.15 -15.32 15.24
C MET A 211 -66.17 -16.41 14.87
N SER A 212 -66.95 -16.24 13.79
CA SER A 212 -68.04 -17.16 13.44
C SER A 212 -67.59 -18.61 13.21
N ASN A 213 -66.35 -18.84 12.76
CA ASN A 213 -65.81 -20.19 12.48
C ASN A 213 -64.88 -20.74 13.58
N ASN A 214 -64.74 -20.07 14.73
CA ASN A 214 -63.94 -20.59 15.85
C ASN A 214 -64.46 -21.95 16.25
N THR A 215 -63.59 -22.94 16.51
CA THR A 215 -64.00 -24.26 16.99
C THR A 215 -63.38 -24.55 18.35
N THR A 216 -62.04 -24.61 18.42
CA THR A 216 -61.30 -24.91 19.65
C THR A 216 -60.37 -23.78 20.09
N GLY A 217 -60.25 -22.71 19.30
CA GLY A 217 -59.43 -21.55 19.64
C GLY A 217 -59.89 -20.86 20.93
N GLY A 218 -58.96 -20.54 21.83
CA GLY A 218 -59.25 -19.94 23.13
C GLY A 218 -58.55 -18.59 23.37
N SER A 219 -59.10 -17.83 24.31
CA SER A 219 -58.58 -16.53 24.78
C SER A 219 -58.43 -15.48 23.67
N ASN A 220 -59.25 -15.53 22.62
CA ASN A 220 -59.22 -14.57 21.53
C ASN A 220 -60.19 -13.40 21.76
N THR A 221 -59.83 -12.18 21.36
CA THR A 221 -60.70 -11.00 21.37
C THR A 221 -60.89 -10.48 19.95
N ALA A 222 -62.14 -10.36 19.49
CA ALA A 222 -62.53 -9.85 18.19
C ALA A 222 -63.61 -8.78 18.33
N MET A 223 -63.30 -7.54 17.93
CA MET A 223 -64.20 -6.39 18.07
C MET A 223 -64.29 -5.64 16.74
N GLY A 224 -65.34 -5.94 15.98
CA GLY A 224 -65.54 -5.47 14.61
C GLY A 224 -66.24 -6.51 13.74
N SER A 225 -66.90 -6.07 12.68
CA SER A 225 -67.54 -7.00 11.74
C SER A 225 -66.48 -7.85 11.02
N GLN A 226 -66.69 -9.17 11.04
CA GLN A 226 -65.79 -10.18 10.45
C GLN A 226 -64.35 -10.13 10.98
N ALA A 227 -64.16 -9.61 12.21
CA ALA A 227 -62.88 -9.76 12.92
C ALA A 227 -62.66 -11.23 13.33
N LEU A 228 -61.47 -11.78 13.06
CA LEU A 228 -61.13 -13.19 13.31
C LEU A 228 -62.12 -14.22 12.70
N ARG A 229 -62.85 -13.87 11.62
CA ARG A 229 -63.99 -14.67 11.11
C ARG A 229 -63.65 -16.14 10.84
N LEU A 230 -62.50 -16.42 10.22
CA LEU A 230 -62.07 -17.78 9.85
C LEU A 230 -61.23 -18.49 10.90
N ASN A 231 -60.94 -17.88 12.06
CA ASN A 231 -60.17 -18.52 13.13
C ASN A 231 -60.80 -19.87 13.45
N THR A 232 -60.06 -20.97 13.44
CA THR A 232 -60.60 -22.29 13.83
C THR A 232 -59.98 -22.74 15.15
N ILE A 233 -58.64 -22.73 15.22
CA ILE A 233 -57.87 -23.25 16.36
C ILE A 233 -56.89 -22.23 16.95
N GLY A 234 -56.66 -21.09 16.29
CA GLY A 234 -55.76 -20.04 16.76
C GLY A 234 -56.16 -19.49 18.14
N THR A 235 -55.17 -19.11 18.94
CA THR A 235 -55.35 -18.72 20.36
C THR A 235 -54.68 -17.40 20.70
N ARG A 236 -55.19 -16.71 21.72
CA ARG A 236 -54.62 -15.46 22.26
C ARG A 236 -54.51 -14.32 21.23
N ASN A 237 -55.33 -14.32 20.18
CA ASN A 237 -55.34 -13.29 19.17
C ASN A 237 -56.24 -12.11 19.55
N ASN A 238 -55.82 -10.89 19.21
CA ASN A 238 -56.53 -9.64 19.44
C ASN A 238 -56.82 -8.95 18.11
N ALA A 239 -58.09 -8.74 17.75
CA ALA A 239 -58.52 -8.17 16.47
C ALA A 239 -59.53 -7.03 16.67
N TYR A 240 -59.08 -5.78 16.55
CA TYR A 240 -59.89 -4.58 16.72
C TYR A 240 -60.08 -3.86 15.38
N GLY A 241 -61.27 -3.99 14.77
CA GLY A 241 -61.61 -3.36 13.50
C GLY A 241 -62.22 -4.33 12.49
N ARG A 242 -62.94 -3.78 11.51
CA ARG A 242 -63.59 -4.56 10.46
C ARG A 242 -62.54 -5.28 9.59
N TYR A 243 -62.72 -6.58 9.38
CA TYR A 243 -61.78 -7.48 8.69
C TYR A 243 -60.38 -7.59 9.32
N SER A 244 -60.22 -7.21 10.59
CA SER A 244 -58.96 -7.41 11.30
C SER A 244 -58.77 -8.91 11.58
N LEU A 245 -57.60 -9.46 11.20
CA LEU A 245 -57.28 -10.90 11.29
C LEU A 245 -58.29 -11.86 10.62
N GLU A 246 -59.06 -11.42 9.62
CA GLU A 246 -60.20 -12.18 9.08
C GLU A 246 -59.88 -13.64 8.73
N ASN A 247 -58.76 -13.89 8.05
CA ASN A 247 -58.43 -15.19 7.47
C ASN A 247 -57.56 -16.10 8.38
N ASN A 248 -57.33 -15.72 9.64
CA ASN A 248 -56.54 -16.51 10.59
C ASN A 248 -57.13 -17.92 10.69
N ILE A 249 -56.32 -18.97 10.68
CA ILE A 249 -56.79 -20.37 10.83
C ILE A 249 -56.29 -20.91 12.16
N ASP A 250 -54.96 -20.94 12.32
CA ASP A 250 -54.24 -21.53 13.45
C ASP A 250 -53.19 -20.59 14.10
N GLY A 251 -52.94 -19.41 13.52
CA GLY A 251 -52.00 -18.42 14.06
C GLY A 251 -52.31 -18.00 15.50
N ILE A 252 -51.26 -17.78 16.31
CA ILE A 252 -51.36 -17.46 17.75
C ILE A 252 -50.71 -16.12 18.12
N ASP A 253 -51.16 -15.55 19.24
CA ASP A 253 -50.58 -14.35 19.87
C ASP A 253 -50.48 -13.10 18.94
N ASN A 254 -51.31 -13.01 17.91
CA ASN A 254 -51.33 -11.87 17.01
C ASN A 254 -52.17 -10.72 17.59
N THR A 255 -51.75 -9.47 17.36
CA THR A 255 -52.51 -8.26 17.70
C THR A 255 -52.69 -7.38 16.48
N ALA A 256 -53.93 -7.13 16.07
CA ALA A 256 -54.26 -6.36 14.88
C ALA A 256 -55.36 -5.31 15.14
N THR A 257 -55.01 -4.03 14.96
CA THR A 257 -55.88 -2.89 15.25
C THR A 257 -55.97 -1.96 14.04
N GLY A 258 -57.11 -1.96 13.35
CA GLY A 258 -57.35 -1.18 12.14
C GLY A 258 -58.39 -1.80 11.21
N TYR A 259 -58.79 -1.06 10.17
CA TYR A 259 -59.51 -1.64 9.04
C TYR A 259 -58.53 -2.47 8.20
N MET A 260 -58.86 -3.74 7.99
CA MET A 260 -58.05 -4.72 7.26
C MET A 260 -56.58 -4.81 7.75
N SER A 261 -56.34 -4.70 9.05
CA SER A 261 -55.03 -5.03 9.64
C SER A 261 -54.86 -6.55 9.67
N LEU A 262 -53.74 -7.05 9.12
CA LEU A 262 -53.34 -8.46 9.16
C LEU A 262 -54.41 -9.45 8.64
N THR A 263 -55.20 -9.02 7.64
CA THR A 263 -56.38 -9.75 7.14
C THR A 263 -56.06 -11.12 6.57
N ASN A 264 -54.96 -11.28 5.80
CA ASN A 264 -54.65 -12.52 5.09
C ASN A 264 -53.79 -13.51 5.89
N ASN A 265 -53.60 -13.29 7.19
CA ASN A 265 -52.89 -14.21 8.07
C ASN A 265 -53.55 -15.56 8.03
N THR A 266 -52.86 -16.61 7.61
CA THR A 266 -53.39 -17.98 7.69
C THR A 266 -52.84 -18.68 8.93
N SER A 267 -51.51 -18.62 9.12
CA SER A 267 -50.79 -19.31 10.19
C SER A 267 -49.68 -18.49 10.86
N GLY A 268 -49.47 -17.24 10.44
CA GLY A 268 -48.49 -16.35 11.06
C GLY A 268 -48.80 -16.12 12.55
N SER A 269 -47.77 -16.00 13.38
CA SER A 269 -47.93 -15.88 14.83
C SER A 269 -47.02 -14.78 15.41
N GLU A 270 -47.34 -14.30 16.61
CA GLU A 270 -46.64 -13.22 17.31
C GLU A 270 -46.54 -11.89 16.53
N ASN A 271 -47.45 -11.64 15.58
CA ASN A 271 -47.44 -10.41 14.78
C ASN A 271 -48.24 -9.28 15.44
N THR A 272 -47.70 -8.05 15.42
CA THR A 272 -48.38 -6.83 15.84
C THR A 272 -48.64 -5.91 14.65
N ALA A 273 -49.89 -5.65 14.29
CA ALA A 273 -50.31 -4.86 13.13
C ALA A 273 -51.27 -3.73 13.52
N ILE A 274 -50.77 -2.51 13.71
CA ILE A 274 -51.55 -1.36 14.15
C ILE A 274 -51.59 -0.31 13.05
N GLY A 275 -52.75 -0.14 12.43
CA GLY A 275 -52.98 0.78 11.33
C GLY A 275 -53.83 0.18 10.21
N ASN A 276 -54.41 1.05 9.39
CA ASN A 276 -55.19 0.62 8.24
C ASN A 276 -54.29 -0.08 7.21
N TYR A 277 -54.66 -1.32 6.83
CA TYR A 277 -53.88 -2.21 5.97
C TYR A 277 -52.46 -2.53 6.48
N ALA A 278 -52.18 -2.37 7.79
CA ALA A 278 -50.92 -2.82 8.37
C ALA A 278 -50.80 -4.35 8.22
N LEU A 279 -49.68 -4.82 7.70
CA LEU A 279 -49.35 -6.25 7.54
C LEU A 279 -50.38 -7.07 6.72
N LEU A 280 -51.09 -6.41 5.79
CA LEU A 280 -52.27 -6.92 5.07
C LEU A 280 -52.13 -8.35 4.51
N ASN A 281 -51.04 -8.64 3.80
CA ASN A 281 -50.88 -9.87 3.02
C ASN A 281 -50.14 -11.02 3.73
N ASN A 282 -49.77 -10.84 5.01
CA ASN A 282 -48.97 -11.83 5.73
C ASN A 282 -49.75 -13.13 5.77
N SER A 283 -49.19 -14.25 5.30
CA SER A 283 -49.85 -15.56 5.33
C SER A 283 -49.27 -16.40 6.46
N SER A 284 -47.95 -16.59 6.49
CA SER A 284 -47.26 -17.42 7.49
C SER A 284 -46.14 -16.72 8.24
N GLY A 285 -45.88 -15.43 7.96
CA GLY A 285 -44.77 -14.71 8.58
C GLY A 285 -44.96 -14.52 10.10
N PHE A 286 -43.85 -14.58 10.83
CA PHE A 286 -43.79 -14.65 12.29
C PHE A 286 -43.06 -13.45 12.92
N GLY A 287 -43.54 -12.99 14.08
CA GLY A 287 -42.84 -12.00 14.92
C GLY A 287 -42.72 -10.61 14.28
N ASN A 288 -43.58 -10.24 13.33
CA ASN A 288 -43.49 -8.95 12.64
C ASN A 288 -44.22 -7.83 13.42
N THR A 289 -43.62 -6.66 13.49
CA THR A 289 -44.22 -5.45 14.09
C THR A 289 -44.45 -4.39 13.01
N ALA A 290 -45.71 -4.08 12.69
CA ALA A 290 -46.12 -3.10 11.71
C ALA A 290 -47.01 -2.02 12.36
N LEU A 291 -46.51 -0.78 12.46
CA LEU A 291 -47.24 0.36 13.03
C LEU A 291 -47.29 1.51 12.02
N GLY A 292 -48.46 1.71 11.41
CA GLY A 292 -48.69 2.73 10.37
C GLY A 292 -49.70 2.31 9.31
N ILE A 293 -50.14 3.26 8.47
CA ILE A 293 -50.99 2.93 7.31
C ILE A 293 -50.12 2.26 6.25
N ASN A 294 -50.54 1.08 5.77
CA ASN A 294 -49.81 0.25 4.82
C ASN A 294 -48.35 -0.08 5.25
N SER A 295 -48.04 -0.12 6.56
CA SER A 295 -46.74 -0.64 7.01
C SER A 295 -46.68 -2.15 6.76
N LEU A 296 -45.56 -2.61 6.17
CA LEU A 296 -45.29 -4.03 5.91
C LEU A 296 -46.40 -4.76 5.11
N ALA A 297 -47.19 -4.03 4.32
CA ALA A 297 -48.44 -4.53 3.74
C ALA A 297 -48.26 -5.66 2.71
N GLY A 298 -47.13 -5.71 2.01
CA GLY A 298 -46.80 -6.75 1.03
C GLY A 298 -46.31 -8.07 1.62
N ASN A 299 -46.03 -8.14 2.93
CA ASN A 299 -45.35 -9.30 3.53
C ASN A 299 -46.17 -10.55 3.31
N THR A 300 -45.57 -11.66 2.89
CA THR A 300 -46.27 -12.95 2.73
C THR A 300 -45.73 -13.98 3.72
N THR A 301 -44.41 -14.09 3.81
CA THR A 301 -43.71 -15.10 4.64
C THR A 301 -42.41 -14.56 5.25
N GLY A 302 -42.21 -13.24 5.27
CA GLY A 302 -41.04 -12.62 5.88
C GLY A 302 -41.19 -12.54 7.41
N ASP A 303 -40.11 -12.81 8.13
CA ASP A 303 -40.12 -12.94 9.60
C ASP A 303 -39.33 -11.83 10.31
N SER A 304 -39.71 -11.54 11.55
CA SER A 304 -38.98 -10.64 12.47
C SER A 304 -38.75 -9.21 11.92
N ASN A 305 -39.64 -8.71 11.05
CA ASN A 305 -39.50 -7.36 10.50
C ASN A 305 -40.17 -6.31 11.39
N VAL A 306 -39.56 -5.13 11.51
CA VAL A 306 -40.08 -3.97 12.25
C VAL A 306 -40.34 -2.82 11.27
N ALA A 307 -41.60 -2.45 11.06
CA ALA A 307 -42.05 -1.42 10.15
C ALA A 307 -42.84 -0.32 10.88
N LEU A 308 -42.17 0.78 11.25
CA LEU A 308 -42.76 1.91 11.96
C LEU A 308 -42.88 3.13 11.03
N GLY A 309 -44.10 3.41 10.55
CA GLY A 309 -44.40 4.57 9.72
C GLY A 309 -45.20 4.22 8.48
N ARG A 310 -45.83 5.24 7.88
CA ARG A 310 -46.64 5.05 6.67
C ARG A 310 -45.81 4.45 5.54
N THR A 311 -46.27 3.33 4.98
CA THR A 311 -45.59 2.59 3.90
C THR A 311 -44.13 2.19 4.18
N ALA A 312 -43.73 2.06 5.45
CA ALA A 312 -42.45 1.42 5.79
C ALA A 312 -42.49 -0.06 5.40
N LEU A 313 -41.43 -0.59 4.77
CA LEU A 313 -41.33 -1.97 4.28
C LEU A 313 -42.52 -2.42 3.39
N TYR A 314 -43.14 -1.50 2.65
CA TYR A 314 -44.38 -1.75 1.91
C TYR A 314 -44.31 -2.96 0.97
N GLY A 315 -43.21 -3.09 0.21
CA GLY A 315 -43.00 -4.15 -0.79
C GLY A 315 -42.35 -5.43 -0.28
N ASN A 316 -42.06 -5.56 1.03
CA ASN A 316 -41.44 -6.77 1.59
C ASN A 316 -42.36 -7.96 1.36
N THR A 317 -41.84 -9.07 0.84
CA THR A 317 -42.61 -10.30 0.59
C THR A 317 -42.07 -11.43 1.45
N THR A 318 -40.80 -11.78 1.27
CA THR A 318 -40.09 -12.84 1.99
C THR A 318 -38.86 -12.34 2.74
N GLY A 319 -38.54 -11.04 2.68
CA GLY A 319 -37.40 -10.45 3.40
C GLY A 319 -37.57 -10.57 4.91
N GLN A 320 -36.49 -10.84 5.63
CA GLN A 320 -36.49 -11.12 7.08
C GLN A 320 -35.57 -10.18 7.86
N SER A 321 -35.90 -9.98 9.14
CA SER A 321 -35.08 -9.21 10.09
C SER A 321 -34.77 -7.78 9.64
N ASN A 322 -35.66 -7.14 8.86
CA ASN A 322 -35.48 -5.75 8.44
C ASN A 322 -36.11 -4.77 9.42
N ILE A 323 -35.47 -3.62 9.64
CA ILE A 323 -35.96 -2.53 10.50
C ILE A 323 -36.19 -1.30 9.62
N GLY A 324 -37.43 -1.03 9.24
CA GLY A 324 -37.86 0.18 8.52
C GLY A 324 -38.59 1.15 9.45
N ILE A 325 -37.93 2.23 9.88
CA ILE A 325 -38.51 3.27 10.74
C ILE A 325 -38.52 4.59 9.96
N GLY A 326 -39.71 5.16 9.75
CA GLY A 326 -39.94 6.39 9.01
C GLY A 326 -40.80 6.17 7.76
N ARG A 327 -41.38 7.26 7.24
CA ARG A 327 -42.23 7.20 6.04
C ARG A 327 -41.44 6.65 4.85
N SER A 328 -41.96 5.58 4.26
CA SER A 328 -41.39 4.96 3.06
C SER A 328 -39.93 4.51 3.22
N SER A 329 -39.50 4.18 4.44
CA SER A 329 -38.25 3.46 4.65
C SER A 329 -38.38 2.03 4.06
N LEU A 330 -37.35 1.56 3.34
CA LEU A 330 -37.31 0.22 2.72
C LEU A 330 -38.53 -0.08 1.81
N PHE A 331 -39.05 0.95 1.12
CA PHE A 331 -40.35 0.87 0.43
C PHE A 331 -40.45 -0.26 -0.61
N THR A 332 -39.45 -0.44 -1.47
CA THR A 332 -39.46 -1.51 -2.51
C THR A 332 -38.77 -2.80 -2.10
N ASN A 333 -38.22 -2.92 -0.87
CA ASN A 333 -37.45 -4.11 -0.50
C ASN A 333 -38.33 -5.34 -0.62
N THR A 334 -38.06 -6.24 -1.57
CA THR A 334 -38.88 -7.44 -1.85
C THR A 334 -38.44 -8.64 -1.04
N THR A 335 -37.16 -9.01 -1.14
CA THR A 335 -36.55 -10.21 -0.57
C THR A 335 -35.31 -9.92 0.30
N GLY A 336 -34.83 -8.68 0.33
CA GLY A 336 -33.63 -8.30 1.07
C GLY A 336 -33.82 -8.48 2.58
N ALA A 337 -32.74 -8.84 3.27
CA ALA A 337 -32.75 -9.20 4.69
C ALA A 337 -31.69 -8.44 5.50
N TYR A 338 -31.91 -8.34 6.82
CA TYR A 338 -30.99 -7.70 7.76
C TYR A 338 -30.72 -6.20 7.49
N ASN A 339 -31.62 -5.52 6.75
CA ASN A 339 -31.45 -4.10 6.46
C ASN A 339 -32.07 -3.21 7.55
N VAL A 340 -31.37 -2.14 7.92
CA VAL A 340 -31.82 -1.14 8.90
C VAL A 340 -31.97 0.21 8.20
N GLY A 341 -33.20 0.62 7.91
CA GLY A 341 -33.55 1.95 7.40
C GLY A 341 -34.22 2.79 8.49
N ILE A 342 -33.58 3.87 8.96
CA ILE A 342 -34.13 4.78 9.97
C ILE A 342 -34.13 6.21 9.43
N GLY A 343 -35.29 6.65 8.95
CA GLY A 343 -35.53 7.97 8.39
C GLY A 343 -36.60 7.94 7.30
N ARG A 344 -36.95 9.11 6.76
CA ARG A 344 -37.83 9.17 5.59
C ARG A 344 -37.04 8.78 4.34
N ASN A 345 -37.64 7.93 3.50
CA ASN A 345 -37.11 7.51 2.19
C ASN A 345 -35.71 6.87 2.26
N THR A 346 -35.32 6.25 3.39
CA THR A 346 -34.08 5.45 3.46
C THR A 346 -34.26 4.13 2.71
N LEU A 347 -33.25 3.68 1.96
CA LEU A 347 -33.31 2.42 1.19
C LEU A 347 -34.57 2.32 0.29
N LEU A 348 -35.02 3.45 -0.28
CA LEU A 348 -36.33 3.53 -0.95
C LEU A 348 -36.46 2.54 -2.12
N LEU A 349 -35.38 2.39 -2.91
CA LEU A 349 -35.33 1.60 -4.15
C LEU A 349 -34.68 0.22 -3.97
N LEU A 350 -34.43 -0.23 -2.74
CA LEU A 350 -33.73 -1.49 -2.50
C LEU A 350 -34.53 -2.67 -3.07
N ASN A 351 -33.87 -3.53 -3.83
CA ASN A 351 -34.43 -4.73 -4.44
C ASN A 351 -33.45 -5.89 -4.26
N GLY A 352 -33.57 -6.60 -3.13
CA GLY A 352 -32.80 -7.82 -2.84
C GLY A 352 -31.45 -7.64 -2.14
N GLY A 353 -30.97 -6.41 -1.96
CA GLY A 353 -29.74 -6.16 -1.18
C GLY A 353 -29.90 -6.47 0.31
N PHE A 354 -28.81 -6.84 0.98
CA PHE A 354 -28.81 -7.31 2.38
C PHE A 354 -27.80 -6.59 3.27
N SER A 355 -28.04 -6.65 4.58
CA SER A 355 -27.13 -6.12 5.62
C SER A 355 -26.77 -4.63 5.49
N ASN A 356 -27.62 -3.81 4.87
CA ASN A 356 -27.39 -2.37 4.73
C ASN A 356 -27.88 -1.60 5.97
N VAL A 357 -27.15 -0.58 6.41
CA VAL A 357 -27.54 0.33 7.51
C VAL A 357 -27.66 1.76 6.97
N ALA A 358 -28.87 2.29 6.87
CA ALA A 358 -29.19 3.62 6.36
C ALA A 358 -29.94 4.46 7.42
N ILE A 359 -29.27 5.46 7.99
CA ILE A 359 -29.84 6.32 9.05
C ILE A 359 -29.78 7.78 8.60
N GLY A 360 -30.94 8.45 8.50
CA GLY A 360 -31.05 9.86 8.11
C GLY A 360 -32.11 10.12 7.04
N PHE A 361 -32.26 11.36 6.58
CA PHE A 361 -33.21 11.70 5.51
C PHE A 361 -32.60 11.35 4.15
N GLU A 362 -33.30 10.52 3.37
CA GLU A 362 -32.87 10.08 2.04
C GLU A 362 -31.43 9.53 2.02
N SER A 363 -31.02 8.89 3.13
CA SER A 363 -29.79 8.11 3.18
C SER A 363 -29.95 6.82 2.38
N MET A 364 -28.95 6.54 1.54
CA MET A 364 -28.76 5.31 0.79
C MET A 364 -29.97 4.96 -0.08
N TYR A 365 -30.10 5.63 -1.24
CA TYR A 365 -31.16 5.37 -2.22
C TYR A 365 -30.84 4.14 -3.12
N ASN A 366 -30.24 3.13 -2.50
CA ASN A 366 -29.58 2.00 -3.12
C ASN A 366 -30.54 1.05 -3.85
N THR A 367 -30.18 0.55 -5.03
CA THR A 367 -31.01 -0.40 -5.80
C THR A 367 -30.74 -1.87 -5.47
N SER A 368 -29.48 -2.30 -5.33
CA SER A 368 -29.18 -3.72 -5.06
C SER A 368 -27.86 -3.99 -4.32
N GLY A 369 -27.09 -2.94 -3.98
CA GLY A 369 -25.86 -3.10 -3.19
C GLY A 369 -26.12 -3.67 -1.79
N SER A 370 -25.12 -4.32 -1.21
CA SER A 370 -25.20 -4.98 0.11
C SER A 370 -24.05 -4.56 1.03
N ALA A 371 -24.23 -4.79 2.33
CA ALA A 371 -23.25 -4.49 3.38
C ALA A 371 -22.79 -3.01 3.48
N ASN A 372 -23.57 -2.07 2.94
CA ASN A 372 -23.24 -0.64 3.02
C ASN A 372 -23.71 -0.01 4.34
N ILE A 373 -22.99 1.00 4.83
CA ILE A 373 -23.36 1.85 5.96
C ILE A 373 -23.50 3.30 5.46
N GLY A 374 -24.63 3.95 5.70
CA GLY A 374 -24.95 5.32 5.28
C GLY A 374 -25.61 6.09 6.40
N ILE A 375 -24.86 6.92 7.13
CA ILE A 375 -25.35 7.65 8.31
C ILE A 375 -25.24 9.16 8.08
N GLY A 376 -26.39 9.78 7.83
CA GLY A 376 -26.57 11.22 7.70
C GLY A 376 -27.53 11.62 6.58
N PHE A 377 -27.39 12.85 6.08
CA PHE A 377 -28.24 13.38 5.00
C PHE A 377 -27.61 13.05 3.64
N HIS A 378 -28.39 12.44 2.73
CA HIS A 378 -27.99 12.15 1.34
C HIS A 378 -26.66 11.37 1.18
N THR A 379 -26.28 10.58 2.19
CA THR A 379 -25.14 9.66 2.08
C THR A 379 -25.46 8.48 1.15
N LEU A 380 -24.55 8.09 0.25
CA LEU A 380 -24.78 7.00 -0.73
C LEU A 380 -26.06 7.15 -1.57
N PHE A 381 -26.46 8.39 -1.89
CA PHE A 381 -27.73 8.68 -2.58
C PHE A 381 -27.82 8.04 -3.98
N SER A 382 -26.73 7.99 -4.75
CA SER A 382 -26.74 7.47 -6.13
C SER A 382 -26.33 5.99 -6.26
N ASN A 383 -26.20 5.26 -5.15
CA ASN A 383 -25.65 3.90 -5.16
C ASN A 383 -26.55 2.93 -5.93
N THR A 384 -25.97 2.14 -6.82
CA THR A 384 -26.74 1.15 -7.61
C THR A 384 -26.34 -0.27 -7.21
N THR A 385 -25.07 -0.62 -7.41
CA THR A 385 -24.51 -1.95 -7.13
C THR A 385 -23.28 -1.93 -6.23
N GLY A 386 -22.84 -0.75 -5.76
CA GLY A 386 -21.71 -0.63 -4.84
C GLY A 386 -21.97 -1.36 -3.51
N ASN A 387 -21.00 -2.16 -3.06
CA ASN A 387 -21.05 -2.95 -1.84
C ASN A 387 -19.98 -2.48 -0.84
N ASP A 388 -20.17 -2.83 0.43
CA ASP A 388 -19.15 -2.71 1.49
C ASP A 388 -18.64 -1.27 1.71
N ASN A 389 -19.44 -0.25 1.32
CA ASN A 389 -19.08 1.15 1.50
C ASN A 389 -19.59 1.69 2.84
N THR A 390 -18.75 2.45 3.54
CA THR A 390 -19.12 3.18 4.76
C THR A 390 -19.12 4.68 4.49
N ALA A 391 -20.29 5.33 4.56
CA ALA A 391 -20.47 6.77 4.37
C ALA A 391 -21.13 7.40 5.62
N VAL A 392 -20.42 8.32 6.28
CA VAL A 392 -20.90 9.00 7.50
C VAL A 392 -20.73 10.51 7.38
N GLY A 393 -21.82 11.26 7.33
CA GLY A 393 -21.79 12.73 7.24
C GLY A 393 -22.93 13.35 6.41
N TYR A 394 -22.66 14.53 5.86
CA TYR A 394 -23.58 15.25 4.98
C TYR A 394 -23.06 15.19 3.54
N ASP A 395 -23.87 14.70 2.61
CA ASP A 395 -23.51 14.49 1.18
C ASP A 395 -22.23 13.64 0.97
N THR A 396 -21.99 12.72 1.90
CA THR A 396 -20.84 11.79 1.87
C THR A 396 -21.11 10.67 0.87
N MET A 397 -20.21 10.47 -0.10
CA MET A 397 -20.40 9.49 -1.21
C MET A 397 -21.72 9.66 -2.00
N ASN A 398 -22.22 10.90 -2.14
CA ASN A 398 -23.52 11.16 -2.78
C ASN A 398 -23.63 10.59 -4.21
N ALA A 399 -22.57 10.67 -5.01
CA ALA A 399 -22.54 10.25 -6.41
C ALA A 399 -22.00 8.81 -6.65
N ASN A 400 -21.70 8.04 -5.60
CA ASN A 400 -21.21 6.66 -5.76
C ASN A 400 -22.26 5.82 -6.48
N THR A 401 -21.90 5.18 -7.59
CA THR A 401 -22.83 4.34 -8.37
C THR A 401 -22.47 2.86 -8.24
N THR A 402 -21.20 2.51 -8.48
CA THR A 402 -20.71 1.13 -8.51
C THR A 402 -19.44 0.89 -7.69
N GLY A 403 -18.79 1.94 -7.18
CA GLY A 403 -17.57 1.82 -6.37
C GLY A 403 -17.79 0.99 -5.10
N VAL A 404 -16.81 0.18 -4.73
CA VAL A 404 -16.87 -0.78 -3.60
C VAL A 404 -15.79 -0.51 -2.55
N GLU A 405 -16.00 -1.02 -1.34
CA GLU A 405 -15.01 -1.02 -0.25
C GLU A 405 -14.44 0.37 0.10
N ASN A 406 -15.21 1.44 -0.11
CA ASN A 406 -14.80 2.79 0.25
C ASN A 406 -15.23 3.16 1.68
N THR A 407 -14.33 3.79 2.45
CA THR A 407 -14.64 4.38 3.75
C THR A 407 -14.60 5.91 3.65
N ALA A 408 -15.71 6.57 3.93
CA ALA A 408 -15.89 8.01 3.84
C ALA A 408 -16.53 8.57 5.13
N ILE A 409 -15.79 9.38 5.88
CA ILE A 409 -16.24 9.96 7.14
C ILE A 409 -15.98 11.46 7.12
N GLY A 410 -17.06 12.25 7.07
CA GLY A 410 -17.02 13.71 7.01
C GLY A 410 -17.91 14.27 5.91
N SER A 411 -18.36 15.52 6.11
CA SER A 411 -19.18 16.23 5.13
C SER A 411 -18.44 16.36 3.79
N TYR A 412 -19.13 15.97 2.71
CA TYR A 412 -18.61 15.97 1.34
C TYR A 412 -17.35 15.11 1.11
N ALA A 413 -17.03 14.15 1.98
CA ALA A 413 -15.98 13.16 1.73
C ALA A 413 -16.41 12.20 0.59
N LEU A 414 -15.52 11.94 -0.37
CA LEU A 414 -15.79 11.14 -1.59
C LEU A 414 -17.08 11.53 -2.35
N ARG A 415 -17.52 12.79 -2.25
CA ARG A 415 -18.83 13.25 -2.74
C ARG A 415 -19.11 12.90 -4.20
N ASN A 416 -18.14 13.14 -5.07
CA ASN A 416 -18.25 12.97 -6.53
C ASN A 416 -17.62 11.65 -7.02
N ASN A 417 -17.23 10.74 -6.12
CA ASN A 417 -16.75 9.41 -6.52
C ASN A 417 -17.88 8.64 -7.17
N SER A 418 -17.73 8.25 -8.43
CA SER A 418 -18.75 7.51 -9.18
C SER A 418 -18.48 6.01 -9.22
N THR A 419 -17.22 5.63 -9.47
CA THR A 419 -16.79 4.24 -9.72
C THR A 419 -15.58 3.81 -8.89
N GLY A 420 -14.83 4.75 -8.29
CA GLY A 420 -13.60 4.47 -7.57
C GLY A 420 -13.84 3.58 -6.35
N SER A 421 -12.91 2.66 -6.10
CA SER A 421 -12.99 1.62 -5.07
C SER A 421 -11.76 1.64 -4.16
N TYR A 422 -11.86 1.00 -2.99
CA TYR A 422 -10.75 0.89 -2.02
C TYR A 422 -10.22 2.25 -1.50
N ASN A 423 -11.04 3.31 -1.49
CA ASN A 423 -10.63 4.63 -1.02
C ASN A 423 -10.97 4.86 0.46
N SER A 424 -10.06 5.51 1.21
CA SER A 424 -10.28 5.90 2.62
C SER A 424 -10.22 7.42 2.78
N ALA A 425 -11.38 8.07 2.91
CA ALA A 425 -11.56 9.51 3.04
C ALA A 425 -12.07 9.90 4.45
N VAL A 426 -11.21 10.45 5.30
CA VAL A 426 -11.58 10.88 6.66
C VAL A 426 -11.30 12.37 6.84
N GLY A 427 -12.35 13.18 6.77
CA GLY A 427 -12.29 14.64 6.90
C GLY A 427 -13.23 15.36 5.93
N ARG A 428 -13.60 16.60 6.26
CA ARG A 428 -14.44 17.42 5.36
C ARG A 428 -13.69 17.71 4.05
N PHE A 429 -14.35 17.46 2.92
CA PHE A 429 -13.77 17.53 1.56
C PHE A 429 -12.56 16.60 1.30
N ALA A 430 -12.33 15.57 2.13
CA ALA A 430 -11.33 14.55 1.81
C ALA A 430 -11.76 13.78 0.55
N LEU A 431 -10.86 13.69 -0.44
CA LEU A 431 -11.11 12.99 -1.72
C LEU A 431 -12.41 13.44 -2.45
N GLU A 432 -12.83 14.71 -2.31
CA GLU A 432 -14.15 15.19 -2.79
C GLU A 432 -14.42 14.85 -4.28
N ASN A 433 -13.42 15.05 -5.14
CA ASN A 433 -13.52 14.86 -6.59
C ASN A 433 -12.95 13.53 -7.11
N ASN A 434 -12.51 12.64 -6.20
CA ASN A 434 -11.84 11.40 -6.56
C ASN A 434 -12.74 10.46 -7.37
N THR A 435 -12.28 10.00 -8.53
CA THR A 435 -12.93 8.94 -9.32
C THR A 435 -12.05 7.71 -9.53
N ALA A 436 -10.94 7.62 -8.79
CA ALA A 436 -9.88 6.62 -8.93
C ALA A 436 -9.83 5.66 -7.73
N ASP A 437 -9.03 4.60 -7.85
CA ASP A 437 -8.92 3.54 -6.84
C ASP A 437 -7.74 3.72 -5.88
N ASN A 438 -7.82 3.07 -4.71
CA ASN A 438 -6.71 2.89 -3.76
C ASN A 438 -6.14 4.19 -3.16
N ASN A 439 -6.92 5.26 -3.02
CA ASN A 439 -6.45 6.51 -2.41
C ASN A 439 -6.86 6.66 -0.94
N THR A 440 -5.92 7.09 -0.09
CA THR A 440 -6.15 7.41 1.33
C THR A 440 -6.01 8.90 1.56
N GLY A 441 -7.10 9.60 1.90
CA GLY A 441 -7.12 11.03 2.24
C GLY A 441 -7.63 11.26 3.65
N VAL A 442 -6.75 11.61 4.59
CA VAL A 442 -7.09 11.85 6.00
C VAL A 442 -6.74 13.29 6.38
N GLY A 443 -7.76 14.13 6.55
CA GLY A 443 -7.64 15.54 6.90
C GLY A 443 -8.60 16.44 6.12
N TYR A 444 -8.70 17.70 6.52
CA TYR A 444 -9.49 18.69 5.79
C TYR A 444 -8.89 18.92 4.39
N SER A 445 -9.69 18.70 3.35
CA SER A 445 -9.29 18.84 1.93
C SER A 445 -8.05 18.02 1.50
N ALA A 446 -7.75 16.90 2.17
CA ALA A 446 -6.71 15.97 1.72
C ALA A 446 -7.13 15.32 0.38
N LEU A 447 -6.24 15.32 -0.63
CA LEU A 447 -6.52 14.81 -1.99
C LEU A 447 -7.81 15.37 -2.65
N ARG A 448 -8.22 16.60 -2.29
CA ARG A 448 -9.55 17.15 -2.66
C ARG A 448 -9.82 17.12 -4.18
N ASN A 449 -8.83 17.48 -4.99
CA ASN A 449 -8.97 17.60 -6.44
C ASN A 449 -8.47 16.39 -7.22
N ASN A 450 -8.13 15.28 -6.54
CA ASN A 450 -7.75 14.04 -7.22
C ASN A 450 -8.87 13.62 -8.16
N THR A 451 -8.57 13.29 -9.42
CA THR A 451 -9.58 12.78 -10.36
C THR A 451 -9.26 11.34 -10.73
N THR A 452 -8.07 11.11 -11.28
CA THR A 452 -7.65 9.83 -11.90
C THR A 452 -6.37 9.24 -11.29
N GLY A 453 -5.66 9.98 -10.44
CA GLY A 453 -4.48 9.47 -9.73
C GLY A 453 -4.83 8.32 -8.77
N ILE A 454 -4.08 7.22 -8.82
CA ILE A 454 -4.25 6.03 -7.97
C ILE A 454 -3.15 5.94 -6.90
N GLU A 455 -3.39 5.12 -5.87
CA GLU A 455 -2.38 4.74 -4.84
C GLU A 455 -1.80 5.92 -4.05
N ASN A 456 -2.48 7.06 -3.98
CA ASN A 456 -1.99 8.22 -3.23
C ASN A 456 -2.39 8.15 -1.75
N THR A 457 -1.45 8.43 -0.86
CA THR A 457 -1.67 8.56 0.59
C THR A 457 -1.44 10.01 1.02
N ALA A 458 -2.46 10.68 1.54
CA ALA A 458 -2.43 12.06 1.99
C ALA A 458 -2.97 12.19 3.42
N VAL A 459 -2.11 12.55 4.38
CA VAL A 459 -2.46 12.68 5.80
C VAL A 459 -2.09 14.08 6.31
N GLY A 460 -3.08 14.94 6.48
CA GLY A 460 -2.91 16.31 6.96
C GLY A 460 -3.90 17.31 6.35
N TYR A 461 -3.89 18.54 6.89
CA TYR A 461 -4.62 19.65 6.27
C TYR A 461 -4.05 19.93 4.87
N ALA A 462 -4.91 19.85 3.85
CA ALA A 462 -4.58 20.12 2.45
C ALA A 462 -3.32 19.39 1.90
N ALA A 463 -3.02 18.20 2.43
CA ALA A 463 -2.00 17.33 1.84
C ALA A 463 -2.46 16.85 0.45
N LEU A 464 -1.57 16.91 -0.56
CA LEU A 464 -1.88 16.55 -1.96
C LEU A 464 -3.15 17.23 -2.55
N GLN A 465 -3.51 18.42 -2.06
CA GLN A 465 -4.81 19.05 -2.36
C GLN A 465 -5.14 19.17 -3.86
N ASN A 466 -4.15 19.55 -4.67
CA ASN A 466 -4.32 19.82 -6.11
C ASN A 466 -3.91 18.67 -7.03
N ASN A 467 -3.56 17.50 -6.47
CA ASN A 467 -3.25 16.32 -7.28
C ASN A 467 -4.42 16.04 -8.21
N THR A 468 -4.17 15.78 -9.49
CA THR A 468 -5.24 15.48 -10.46
C THR A 468 -5.03 14.09 -11.06
N ILE A 469 -3.84 13.85 -11.61
CA ILE A 469 -3.46 12.61 -12.32
C ILE A 469 -2.32 11.86 -11.63
N GLY A 470 -1.50 12.54 -10.81
CA GLY A 470 -0.32 11.95 -10.16
C GLY A 470 -0.64 10.72 -9.32
N TYR A 471 0.19 9.68 -9.38
CA TYR A 471 -0.02 8.39 -8.70
C TYR A 471 1.13 7.98 -7.76
N ALA A 472 0.83 7.06 -6.84
CA ALA A 472 1.75 6.50 -5.86
C ALA A 472 2.49 7.54 -4.98
N ASN A 473 1.88 8.70 -4.73
CA ASN A 473 2.47 9.74 -3.88
C ASN A 473 2.10 9.57 -2.41
N THR A 474 3.06 9.77 -1.50
CA THR A 474 2.85 9.79 -0.04
C THR A 474 3.10 11.18 0.52
N ALA A 475 2.07 11.87 1.00
CA ALA A 475 2.16 13.19 1.63
C ALA A 475 1.64 13.16 3.07
N MET A 476 2.50 13.47 4.05
CA MET A 476 2.15 13.48 5.46
C MET A 476 2.56 14.82 6.10
N GLY A 477 1.58 15.67 6.42
CA GLY A 477 1.79 16.98 7.02
C GLY A 477 0.92 18.08 6.43
N ILE A 478 0.87 19.22 7.11
CA ILE A 478 0.12 20.40 6.64
C ILE A 478 0.74 20.92 5.34
N ASN A 479 -0.08 20.98 4.28
CA ASN A 479 0.30 21.37 2.92
C ASN A 479 1.51 20.59 2.36
N ALA A 480 1.70 19.34 2.78
CA ALA A 480 2.69 18.47 2.13
C ALA A 480 2.25 18.18 0.69
N LEU A 481 3.16 18.37 -0.28
CA LEU A 481 2.93 18.07 -1.71
C LEU A 481 1.67 18.76 -2.31
N ALA A 482 1.27 19.92 -1.78
CA ALA A 482 -0.06 20.49 -2.03
C ALA A 482 -0.30 20.99 -3.47
N ALA A 483 0.75 21.37 -4.21
CA ALA A 483 0.65 21.89 -5.58
C ALA A 483 0.80 20.82 -6.68
N ASN A 484 1.02 19.54 -6.32
CA ASN A 484 1.25 18.48 -7.29
C ASN A 484 0.07 18.35 -8.25
N THR A 485 0.31 18.17 -9.55
CA THR A 485 -0.74 17.87 -10.54
C THR A 485 -0.54 16.47 -11.09
N ASP A 486 0.67 16.20 -11.59
CA ASP A 486 1.01 15.03 -12.40
C ASP A 486 2.27 14.29 -11.91
N GLY A 487 2.97 14.83 -10.92
CA GLY A 487 4.17 14.22 -10.36
C GLY A 487 3.87 12.89 -9.66
N ASN A 488 4.72 11.88 -9.87
CA ASN A 488 4.49 10.50 -9.45
C ASN A 488 5.55 10.01 -8.45
N SER A 489 5.16 9.04 -7.61
CA SER A 489 6.07 8.34 -6.69
C SER A 489 6.87 9.27 -5.76
N ASN A 490 6.31 10.43 -5.38
CA ASN A 490 6.95 11.35 -4.45
C ASN A 490 6.60 11.02 -2.99
N VAL A 491 7.57 11.17 -2.09
CA VAL A 491 7.39 11.06 -0.63
C VAL A 491 7.61 12.43 -0.01
N ALA A 492 6.63 12.97 0.71
CA ALA A 492 6.67 14.30 1.33
C ALA A 492 6.18 14.23 2.78
N VAL A 493 7.11 14.11 3.74
CA VAL A 493 6.81 13.97 5.17
C VAL A 493 7.28 15.20 5.94
N GLY A 494 6.35 16.06 6.32
CA GLY A 494 6.60 17.29 7.06
C GLY A 494 5.73 18.46 6.59
N ARG A 495 5.58 19.47 7.45
CA ARG A 495 4.86 20.70 7.07
C ARG A 495 5.55 21.35 5.86
N SER A 496 4.78 21.55 4.79
CA SER A 496 5.24 22.15 3.53
C SER A 496 6.44 21.45 2.87
N ALA A 497 6.63 20.15 3.12
CA ALA A 497 7.56 19.34 2.34
C ALA A 497 7.05 19.20 0.90
N LEU A 498 7.93 19.37 -0.10
CA LEU A 498 7.62 19.32 -1.54
C LEU A 498 6.44 20.22 -2.00
N ILE A 499 6.13 21.30 -1.27
CA ILE A 499 4.87 22.05 -1.44
C ILE A 499 4.69 22.66 -2.85
N GLY A 500 5.78 23.10 -3.48
CA GLY A 500 5.77 23.72 -4.82
C GLY A 500 5.80 22.74 -6.00
N ASN A 501 5.87 21.43 -5.75
CA ASN A 501 6.01 20.43 -6.81
C ASN A 501 4.75 20.41 -7.67
N THR A 502 4.90 20.41 -8.99
CA THR A 502 3.78 20.29 -9.94
C THR A 502 3.87 18.97 -10.70
N THR A 503 5.04 18.72 -11.32
CA THR A 503 5.28 17.57 -12.23
C THR A 503 6.53 16.76 -11.87
N GLY A 504 7.38 17.27 -10.96
CA GLY A 504 8.55 16.55 -10.46
C GLY A 504 8.18 15.18 -9.88
N SER A 505 8.96 14.16 -10.17
CA SER A 505 8.64 12.76 -9.82
C SER A 505 9.81 12.06 -9.11
N SER A 506 9.50 11.01 -8.35
CA SER A 506 10.48 10.20 -7.60
C SER A 506 11.33 11.00 -6.61
N ASN A 507 10.80 12.08 -6.01
CA ASN A 507 11.49 12.84 -4.98
C ASN A 507 11.14 12.36 -3.56
N VAL A 508 12.08 12.44 -2.64
CA VAL A 508 11.90 12.15 -1.21
C VAL A 508 12.20 13.40 -0.40
N ALA A 509 11.21 14.00 0.26
CA ALA A 509 11.32 15.16 1.11
C ALA A 509 10.85 14.84 2.54
N ILE A 510 11.78 14.68 3.48
CA ILE A 510 11.48 14.34 4.87
C ILE A 510 12.01 15.47 5.78
N GLY A 511 11.10 16.30 6.27
CA GLY A 511 11.41 17.46 7.09
C GLY A 511 10.57 18.67 6.73
N ARG A 512 10.40 19.60 7.69
CA ARG A 512 9.71 20.87 7.43
C ARG A 512 10.44 21.63 6.31
N SER A 513 9.69 22.02 5.28
CA SER A 513 10.19 22.80 4.13
C SER A 513 11.38 22.16 3.41
N SER A 514 11.55 20.83 3.46
CA SER A 514 12.48 20.15 2.55
C SER A 514 11.93 20.19 1.12
N LEU A 515 12.81 20.45 0.13
CA LEU A 515 12.46 20.56 -1.29
C LEU A 515 11.29 21.53 -1.55
N PHE A 516 11.20 22.60 -0.75
CA PHE A 516 10.05 23.52 -0.71
C PHE A 516 9.71 24.15 -2.06
N SER A 517 10.74 24.56 -2.81
CA SER A 517 10.60 25.28 -4.09
C SER A 517 10.66 24.37 -5.33
N ASN A 518 10.80 23.05 -5.17
CA ASN A 518 10.96 22.13 -6.29
C ASN A 518 9.66 22.11 -7.11
N THR A 519 9.71 22.44 -8.40
CA THR A 519 8.53 22.43 -9.28
C THR A 519 8.54 21.21 -10.21
N THR A 520 9.68 20.97 -10.84
CA THR A 520 9.89 20.03 -11.95
C THR A 520 11.05 19.07 -11.71
N GLY A 521 11.92 19.34 -10.73
CA GLY A 521 13.07 18.51 -10.41
C GLY A 521 12.64 17.10 -9.97
N ALA A 522 13.45 16.10 -10.34
CA ALA A 522 13.16 14.69 -10.15
C ALA A 522 14.34 13.92 -9.54
N TYR A 523 14.05 12.79 -8.91
CA TYR A 523 15.03 11.90 -8.27
C TYR A 523 15.84 12.57 -7.14
N ASN A 524 15.32 13.62 -6.51
CA ASN A 524 16.01 14.31 -5.41
C ASN A 524 15.62 13.73 -4.04
N ILE A 525 16.60 13.58 -3.15
CA ILE A 525 16.42 13.17 -1.76
C ILE A 525 16.80 14.35 -0.86
N GLY A 526 15.82 14.98 -0.20
CA GLY A 526 15.99 15.96 0.86
C GLY A 526 15.53 15.38 2.20
N ILE A 527 16.44 15.21 3.16
CA ILE A 527 16.11 14.71 4.51
C ILE A 527 16.68 15.69 5.55
N GLY A 528 15.81 16.50 6.13
CA GLY A 528 16.16 17.54 7.10
C GLY A 528 15.32 18.81 6.92
N ARG A 529 15.26 19.66 7.96
CA ARG A 529 14.61 20.97 7.84
C ARG A 529 15.36 21.81 6.80
N ASN A 530 14.62 22.35 5.83
CA ASN A 530 15.13 23.16 4.72
C ASN A 530 16.19 22.47 3.80
N ALA A 531 16.34 21.14 3.82
CA ALA A 531 17.20 20.45 2.86
C ALA A 531 16.67 20.65 1.43
N LEU A 532 17.52 21.12 0.49
CA LEU A 532 17.16 21.51 -0.88
C LEU A 532 16.02 22.54 -1.00
N ALA A 533 15.85 23.44 -0.02
CA ALA A 533 14.67 24.33 0.05
C ALA A 533 14.47 25.22 -1.20
N LEU A 534 15.54 25.68 -1.85
CA LEU A 534 15.48 26.57 -3.02
C LEU A 534 15.74 25.87 -4.37
N LEU A 535 15.86 24.53 -4.38
CA LEU A 535 15.91 23.76 -5.62
C LEU A 535 14.62 23.98 -6.42
N ASN A 536 14.72 24.37 -7.69
CA ASN A 536 13.56 24.59 -8.56
C ASN A 536 13.36 23.42 -9.56
N SER A 537 14.42 23.07 -10.30
CA SER A 537 14.36 22.11 -11.42
C SER A 537 15.56 21.16 -11.51
N GLY A 538 16.47 21.15 -10.53
CA GLY A 538 17.63 20.25 -10.56
C GLY A 538 17.24 18.80 -10.24
N PHE A 539 18.10 17.86 -10.58
CA PHE A 539 17.82 16.42 -10.51
C PHE A 539 18.93 15.60 -9.85
N SER A 540 18.54 14.43 -9.32
CA SER A 540 19.45 13.43 -8.74
C SER A 540 20.32 13.92 -7.57
N ASN A 541 19.89 14.96 -6.84
CA ASN A 541 20.60 15.48 -5.68
C ASN A 541 20.25 14.71 -4.40
N VAL A 542 21.22 14.49 -3.51
CA VAL A 542 21.03 13.84 -2.20
C VAL A 542 21.50 14.76 -1.08
N ALA A 543 20.58 15.43 -0.40
CA ALA A 543 20.81 16.32 0.73
C ALA A 543 20.28 15.72 2.03
N ILE A 544 21.16 15.33 2.95
CA ILE A 544 20.79 14.77 4.26
C ILE A 544 21.41 15.62 5.37
N GLY A 545 20.57 16.39 6.06
CA GLY A 545 20.94 17.25 7.18
C GLY A 545 20.17 18.57 7.20
N TYR A 546 20.41 19.38 8.22
CA TYR A 546 19.81 20.72 8.32
C TYR A 546 20.46 21.67 7.30
N GLU A 547 19.62 22.26 6.44
CA GLU A 547 20.05 23.22 5.40
C GLU A 547 21.19 22.70 4.50
N SER A 548 21.28 21.38 4.33
CA SER A 548 22.13 20.78 3.30
C SER A 548 21.59 21.16 1.92
N MET A 549 22.49 21.62 1.05
CA MET A 549 22.23 22.01 -0.33
C MET A 549 21.13 23.08 -0.47
N TYR A 550 21.05 24.00 0.50
CA TYR A 550 19.94 24.95 0.63
C TYR A 550 19.63 25.76 -0.64
N ASN A 551 20.66 26.23 -1.36
CA ASN A 551 20.53 27.17 -2.48
C ASN A 551 20.74 26.55 -3.89
N THR A 552 20.83 25.23 -4.03
CA THR A 552 21.33 24.62 -5.27
C THR A 552 20.34 24.59 -6.44
N THR A 553 20.87 24.84 -7.63
CA THR A 553 20.23 24.62 -8.93
C THR A 553 20.97 23.58 -9.78
N GLY A 554 22.08 23.03 -9.26
CA GLY A 554 22.88 21.97 -9.87
C GLY A 554 22.28 20.58 -9.69
N ASN A 555 22.98 19.59 -10.24
CA ASN A 555 22.52 18.21 -10.40
C ASN A 555 23.55 17.21 -9.87
N SER A 556 23.07 16.02 -9.48
CA SER A 556 23.90 14.87 -9.11
C SER A 556 24.90 15.14 -7.98
N ASN A 557 24.61 16.09 -7.08
CA ASN A 557 25.46 16.35 -5.92
C ASN A 557 24.96 15.56 -4.68
N VAL A 558 25.88 15.14 -3.80
CA VAL A 558 25.59 14.37 -2.58
C VAL A 558 26.10 15.12 -1.35
N GLY A 559 25.22 15.84 -0.64
CA GLY A 559 25.53 16.60 0.57
C GLY A 559 24.97 15.97 1.85
N ILE A 560 25.84 15.33 2.66
CA ILE A 560 25.45 14.68 3.91
C ILE A 560 26.12 15.38 5.10
N GLY A 561 25.37 16.23 5.80
CA GLY A 561 25.86 17.04 6.90
C GLY A 561 25.01 18.26 7.21
N PHE A 562 25.42 18.99 8.25
CA PHE A 562 24.90 20.33 8.54
C PHE A 562 25.59 21.33 7.60
N HIS A 563 24.79 22.15 6.89
CA HIS A 563 25.28 23.20 5.98
C HIS A 563 26.26 22.75 4.87
N THR A 564 26.24 21.47 4.52
CA THR A 564 26.93 20.97 3.32
C THR A 564 26.38 21.65 2.07
N PHE A 565 27.23 22.15 1.17
CA PHE A 565 26.82 22.87 -0.06
C PHE A 565 25.85 24.05 0.16
N TYR A 566 25.94 24.75 1.30
CA TYR A 566 24.94 25.78 1.68
C TYR A 566 24.70 26.83 0.59
N THR A 567 25.75 27.32 -0.09
CA THR A 567 25.65 28.31 -1.17
C THR A 567 25.75 27.75 -2.59
N ASN A 568 25.83 26.42 -2.79
CA ASN A 568 26.00 25.85 -4.13
C ASN A 568 24.95 26.41 -5.08
N THR A 569 25.34 26.87 -6.26
CA THR A 569 24.41 27.31 -7.30
C THR A 569 24.36 26.25 -8.38
N THR A 570 25.17 26.38 -9.44
CA THR A 570 25.20 25.49 -10.60
C THR A 570 26.25 24.38 -10.55
N GLY A 571 27.02 24.25 -9.46
CA GLY A 571 27.99 23.17 -9.29
C GLY A 571 27.33 21.79 -9.33
N ASN A 572 27.92 20.84 -10.07
CA ASN A 572 27.38 19.51 -10.36
C ASN A 572 28.37 18.40 -9.96
N ASN A 573 27.86 17.18 -9.77
CA ASN A 573 28.65 15.97 -9.53
C ASN A 573 29.58 16.04 -8.30
N ASN A 574 29.29 16.91 -7.31
CA ASN A 574 30.12 17.05 -6.11
C ASN A 574 29.62 16.15 -4.96
N VAL A 575 30.54 15.63 -4.16
CA VAL A 575 30.25 14.85 -2.95
C VAL A 575 30.79 15.61 -1.73
N GLY A 576 29.92 15.92 -0.75
CA GLY A 576 30.26 16.56 0.50
C GLY A 576 29.71 15.75 1.68
N ILE A 577 30.57 15.32 2.60
CA ILE A 577 30.17 14.52 3.78
C ILE A 577 30.84 15.07 5.03
N GLY A 578 30.05 15.75 5.88
CA GLY A 578 30.50 16.35 7.13
C GLY A 578 29.97 17.78 7.35
N TYR A 579 30.17 18.31 8.56
CA TYR A 579 29.78 19.67 8.94
C TYR A 579 30.52 20.74 8.10
N ASP A 580 29.80 21.73 7.55
CA ASP A 580 30.32 22.82 6.70
C ASP A 580 31.20 22.34 5.52
N THR A 581 30.96 21.14 4.99
CA THR A 581 31.65 20.64 3.79
C THR A 581 31.20 21.40 2.55
N MET A 582 32.16 21.90 1.75
CA MET A 582 31.86 22.65 0.52
C MET A 582 30.84 23.78 0.71
N TYR A 583 30.85 24.43 1.89
CA TYR A 583 29.88 25.44 2.31
C TYR A 583 29.69 26.54 1.26
N SER A 584 30.82 27.05 0.75
CA SER A 584 30.91 28.20 -0.17
C SER A 584 30.89 27.83 -1.66
N ASN A 585 30.65 26.56 -2.02
CA ASN A 585 30.62 26.16 -3.44
C ASN A 585 29.63 27.06 -4.19
N THR A 586 29.96 27.44 -5.43
CA THR A 586 29.03 28.17 -6.29
C THR A 586 28.90 27.47 -7.63
N THR A 587 30.00 27.29 -8.35
CA THR A 587 30.05 26.63 -9.67
C THR A 587 31.04 25.47 -9.76
N GLY A 588 31.80 25.17 -8.71
CA GLY A 588 32.76 24.06 -8.69
C GLY A 588 32.10 22.70 -8.99
N VAL A 589 32.80 21.83 -9.73
CA VAL A 589 32.28 20.55 -10.22
C VAL A 589 33.21 19.38 -9.88
N GLU A 590 32.63 18.19 -9.74
CA GLU A 590 33.38 16.91 -9.65
C GLU A 590 34.41 16.87 -8.51
N ASN A 591 34.12 17.59 -7.41
CA ASN A 591 34.90 17.54 -6.18
C ASN A 591 34.34 16.53 -5.18
N THR A 592 35.21 15.89 -4.40
CA THR A 592 34.87 15.03 -3.26
C THR A 592 35.46 15.60 -1.97
N ALA A 593 34.63 15.89 -0.98
CA ALA A 593 35.00 16.45 0.32
C ALA A 593 34.43 15.59 1.46
N VAL A 594 35.29 14.96 2.26
CA VAL A 594 34.88 14.10 3.38
C VAL A 594 35.62 14.51 4.64
N GLY A 595 34.88 15.05 5.62
CA GLY A 595 35.43 15.59 6.86
C GLY A 595 34.97 17.02 7.13
N SER A 596 34.83 17.39 8.41
CA SER A 596 34.34 18.73 8.79
C SER A 596 35.22 19.83 8.18
N TYR A 597 34.58 20.81 7.54
CA TYR A 597 35.22 21.94 6.83
C TYR A 597 36.18 21.53 5.68
N ALA A 598 36.08 20.32 5.14
CA ALA A 598 36.80 19.97 3.92
C ALA A 598 36.25 20.77 2.72
N LEU A 599 37.14 21.37 1.90
CA LEU A 599 36.80 22.23 0.76
C LEU A 599 35.82 23.37 1.11
N ARG A 600 35.83 23.87 2.35
CA ARG A 600 34.83 24.81 2.88
C ARG A 600 34.64 26.04 2.00
N SER A 601 35.76 26.66 1.59
CA SER A 601 35.79 27.91 0.84
C SER A 601 35.72 27.74 -0.68
N ASN A 602 35.67 26.50 -1.20
CA ASN A 602 35.69 26.22 -2.63
C ASN A 602 34.61 27.02 -3.33
N THR A 603 34.92 27.78 -4.39
CA THR A 603 33.91 28.53 -5.15
C THR A 603 33.69 27.92 -6.52
N ASN A 604 34.76 27.78 -7.29
CA ASN A 604 34.75 27.30 -8.67
C ASN A 604 35.84 26.24 -8.98
N GLY A 605 36.64 25.83 -7.99
CA GLY A 605 37.60 24.71 -8.12
C GLY A 605 36.91 23.39 -8.46
N PHE A 606 37.62 22.51 -9.18
CA PHE A 606 37.08 21.28 -9.78
C PHE A 606 38.05 20.09 -9.69
N PHE A 607 37.56 18.85 -9.77
CA PHE A 607 38.34 17.61 -9.60
C PHE A 607 39.12 17.46 -8.26
N ASN A 608 38.82 18.24 -7.22
CA ASN A 608 39.52 18.13 -5.94
C ASN A 608 39.00 16.96 -5.10
N ASN A 609 39.90 16.22 -4.46
CA ASN A 609 39.62 15.09 -3.57
C ASN A 609 40.19 15.39 -2.17
N ALA A 610 39.35 15.83 -1.24
CA ALA A 610 39.74 16.26 0.11
C ALA A 610 39.18 15.33 1.20
N PHE A 611 40.06 14.56 1.84
CA PHE A 611 39.72 13.60 2.89
C PHE A 611 40.36 13.99 4.23
N GLY A 612 39.59 14.59 5.13
CA GLY A 612 40.05 14.97 6.47
C GLY A 612 39.43 16.29 6.95
N ARG A 613 39.47 16.52 8.26
CA ARG A 613 39.03 17.79 8.85
C ARG A 613 40.00 18.91 8.44
N TYR A 614 39.49 19.98 7.83
CA TYR A 614 40.26 21.09 7.23
C TYR A 614 41.17 20.70 6.06
N ALA A 615 40.88 19.61 5.33
CA ALA A 615 41.56 19.31 4.07
C ALA A 615 41.11 20.30 2.98
N LEU A 616 42.05 21.03 2.36
CA LEU A 616 41.77 22.10 1.38
C LEU A 616 40.71 23.11 1.87
N GLU A 617 40.75 23.53 3.15
CA GLU A 617 39.72 24.41 3.74
C GLU A 617 39.52 25.71 2.95
N ASP A 618 40.62 26.39 2.59
CA ASP A 618 40.62 27.70 1.95
C ASP A 618 40.70 27.67 0.42
N ASN A 619 40.51 26.51 -0.22
CA ASN A 619 40.51 26.42 -1.69
C ASN A 619 39.47 27.38 -2.25
N ILE A 620 39.81 28.18 -3.26
CA ILE A 620 38.88 29.10 -3.94
C ILE A 620 38.62 28.58 -5.35
N SER A 621 39.70 28.37 -6.11
CA SER A 621 39.68 27.97 -7.51
C SER A 621 40.63 26.83 -7.88
N GLY A 622 41.50 26.38 -6.96
CA GLY A 622 42.45 25.30 -7.24
C GLY A 622 41.73 24.02 -7.68
N ALA A 623 42.35 23.25 -8.56
CA ALA A 623 41.78 22.10 -9.24
C ALA A 623 42.68 20.86 -9.22
N GLY A 624 42.12 19.67 -9.43
CA GLY A 624 42.88 18.41 -9.56
C GLY A 624 43.60 17.91 -8.29
N ASN A 625 43.47 18.60 -7.15
CA ASN A 625 44.23 18.29 -5.94
C ASN A 625 43.74 16.99 -5.25
N VAL A 626 44.65 16.12 -4.82
CA VAL A 626 44.38 14.87 -4.07
C VAL A 626 44.97 14.97 -2.67
N VAL A 627 44.13 15.23 -1.68
CA VAL A 627 44.52 15.63 -0.33
C VAL A 627 43.88 14.73 0.72
N MET A 628 44.71 14.11 1.58
CA MET A 628 44.26 13.22 2.65
C MET A 628 45.01 13.50 3.95
N GLY A 629 44.31 14.03 4.95
CA GLY A 629 44.86 14.31 6.27
C GLY A 629 44.17 15.48 6.97
N HIS A 630 44.32 15.56 8.29
CA HIS A 630 43.88 16.74 9.03
C HIS A 630 44.73 17.95 8.63
N SER A 631 44.08 19.06 8.25
CA SER A 631 44.73 20.31 7.86
C SER A 631 45.78 20.19 6.72
N ALA A 632 45.68 19.14 5.90
CA ALA A 632 46.52 18.97 4.72
C ALA A 632 46.12 20.00 3.64
N MET A 633 47.09 20.73 3.10
CA MET A 633 46.91 21.86 2.17
C MET A 633 45.80 22.84 2.58
N ALA A 634 45.59 23.07 3.88
CA ALA A 634 44.47 23.85 4.38
C ALA A 634 44.38 25.26 3.77
N ASP A 635 45.53 25.91 3.58
CA ASP A 635 45.68 27.29 3.10
C ASP A 635 45.93 27.40 1.59
N ASN A 636 45.77 26.30 0.83
CA ASN A 636 45.79 26.37 -0.64
C ASN A 636 44.50 27.03 -1.13
N THR A 637 44.63 28.06 -1.96
CA THR A 637 43.53 28.87 -2.51
C THR A 637 43.40 28.70 -4.03
N THR A 638 44.51 28.53 -4.74
CA THR A 638 44.56 28.55 -6.23
C THR A 638 45.53 27.54 -6.86
N GLY A 639 46.27 26.76 -6.06
CA GLY A 639 47.23 25.78 -6.55
C GLY A 639 46.55 24.52 -7.08
N ASP A 640 47.07 23.98 -8.18
CA ASP A 640 46.48 22.90 -8.97
C ASP A 640 47.31 21.60 -8.94
N ASP A 641 46.68 20.47 -9.20
CA ASP A 641 47.32 19.16 -9.46
C ASP A 641 48.29 18.68 -8.36
N ASN A 642 48.04 19.07 -7.10
CA ASN A 642 48.87 18.67 -5.96
C ASN A 642 48.38 17.38 -5.29
N ILE A 643 49.31 16.53 -4.86
CA ILE A 643 49.05 15.38 -3.98
C ILE A 643 49.58 15.71 -2.57
N ALA A 644 48.75 15.62 -1.54
CA ALA A 644 49.16 15.83 -0.15
C ALA A 644 48.55 14.79 0.81
N ILE A 645 49.35 13.82 1.24
CA ILE A 645 48.92 12.68 2.07
C ILE A 645 49.66 12.71 3.41
N GLY A 646 48.96 13.12 4.47
CA GLY A 646 49.48 13.23 5.83
C GLY A 646 48.92 14.45 6.56
N GLY A 647 48.82 14.39 7.90
CA GLY A 647 48.38 15.55 8.69
C GLY A 647 49.31 16.75 8.48
N GLY A 648 48.78 17.90 8.07
CA GLY A 648 49.55 19.10 7.74
C GLY A 648 50.44 19.01 6.49
N ALA A 649 50.35 17.95 5.68
CA ALA A 649 51.10 17.85 4.43
C ALA A 649 50.74 19.02 3.49
N GLY A 650 51.74 19.65 2.87
CA GLY A 650 51.55 20.81 1.97
C GLY A 650 50.89 22.03 2.62
N ARG A 651 50.81 22.13 3.95
CA ARG A 651 50.20 23.30 4.60
C ARG A 651 50.96 24.58 4.24
N ASN A 652 50.24 25.68 4.04
CA ASN A 652 50.71 26.97 3.57
C ASN A 652 51.26 27.00 2.11
N VAL A 653 51.07 25.94 1.31
CA VAL A 653 51.47 25.92 -0.11
C VAL A 653 50.30 26.31 -1.02
N ASN A 654 50.53 27.27 -1.91
CA ASN A 654 49.60 27.76 -2.94
C ASN A 654 50.09 27.49 -4.38
N GLY A 655 51.22 26.79 -4.56
CA GLY A 655 51.71 26.40 -5.89
C GLY A 655 51.11 25.08 -6.38
N SER A 656 51.56 24.65 -7.56
CA SER A 656 50.95 23.54 -8.32
C SER A 656 51.93 22.38 -8.55
N ASP A 657 51.41 21.23 -9.02
CA ASP A 657 52.21 20.06 -9.44
C ASP A 657 53.06 19.40 -8.33
N ASN A 658 52.70 19.55 -7.05
CA ASN A 658 53.49 19.01 -5.94
C ASN A 658 53.07 17.59 -5.50
N VAL A 659 53.99 16.85 -4.88
CA VAL A 659 53.72 15.54 -4.25
C VAL A 659 54.31 15.51 -2.83
N PHE A 660 53.45 15.66 -1.84
CA PHE A 660 53.80 15.67 -0.41
C PHE A 660 53.21 14.45 0.30
N VAL A 661 54.05 13.58 0.86
CA VAL A 661 53.60 12.33 1.51
C VAL A 661 54.29 12.17 2.86
N GLY A 662 53.57 12.43 3.94
CA GLY A 662 54.05 12.37 5.32
C GLY A 662 53.45 13.46 6.20
N PHE A 663 53.47 13.28 7.52
CA PHE A 663 53.02 14.31 8.46
C PHE A 663 53.91 15.56 8.34
N ASN A 664 53.30 16.71 8.03
CA ASN A 664 53.98 17.98 7.70
C ASN A 664 55.00 17.91 6.54
N ALA A 665 54.97 16.87 5.69
CA ALA A 665 55.77 16.87 4.46
C ALA A 665 55.39 18.07 3.57
N GLY A 666 56.37 18.82 3.06
CA GLY A 666 56.10 19.99 2.21
C GLY A 666 55.44 21.20 2.89
N ASN A 667 55.18 21.17 4.19
CA ASN A 667 54.63 22.33 4.91
C ASN A 667 55.67 23.46 4.94
N SER A 668 55.43 24.56 4.22
CA SER A 668 56.39 25.67 4.04
C SER A 668 56.52 26.59 5.27
N GLY A 669 55.73 26.38 6.33
CA GLY A 669 55.74 27.17 7.57
C GLY A 669 55.19 28.61 7.45
N SER A 670 55.15 29.15 6.24
CA SER A 670 54.54 30.41 5.84
C SER A 670 53.98 30.29 4.41
N ALA A 671 53.11 31.21 3.99
CA ALA A 671 52.51 31.19 2.65
C ALA A 671 53.58 31.15 1.55
N SER A 672 53.54 30.11 0.71
CA SER A 672 54.51 29.87 -0.35
C SER A 672 53.84 29.51 -1.67
N THR A 673 54.58 29.66 -2.77
CA THR A 673 54.17 29.22 -4.12
C THR A 673 54.96 27.99 -4.57
N ASN A 674 55.41 27.15 -3.64
CA ASN A 674 56.19 25.95 -3.93
C ASN A 674 55.46 25.11 -5.00
N SER A 675 56.13 24.82 -6.11
CA SER A 675 55.55 24.12 -7.26
C SER A 675 56.48 23.03 -7.81
N ARG A 676 55.94 22.04 -8.53
CA ARG A 676 56.66 20.94 -9.18
C ARG A 676 57.63 20.21 -8.22
N SER A 677 57.30 20.13 -6.95
CA SER A 677 58.19 19.66 -5.89
C SER A 677 57.67 18.41 -5.19
N ILE A 678 58.57 17.53 -4.80
CA ILE A 678 58.27 16.23 -4.18
C ILE A 678 58.90 16.18 -2.79
N ALA A 679 58.11 15.91 -1.75
CA ALA A 679 58.60 15.71 -0.39
C ALA A 679 57.98 14.46 0.26
N ILE A 680 58.80 13.46 0.61
CA ILE A 680 58.33 12.15 1.08
C ILE A 680 59.00 11.79 2.42
N GLY A 681 58.17 11.60 3.44
CA GLY A 681 58.48 11.16 4.81
C GLY A 681 58.11 12.20 5.89
N TYR A 682 58.29 11.87 7.17
CA TYR A 682 57.92 12.74 8.29
C TYR A 682 58.66 14.09 8.23
N GLN A 683 57.92 15.20 8.11
CA GLN A 683 58.45 16.56 8.00
C GLN A 683 59.42 16.80 6.81
N ALA A 684 59.48 15.90 5.81
CA ALA A 684 60.36 16.06 4.66
C ALA A 684 60.13 17.42 3.96
N GLY A 685 61.20 18.18 3.74
CA GLY A 685 61.13 19.51 3.14
C GLY A 685 60.28 20.53 3.90
N SER A 686 60.01 20.32 5.20
CA SER A 686 59.21 21.26 6.01
C SER A 686 60.01 22.50 6.41
N GLY A 687 59.35 23.66 6.43
CA GLY A 687 59.94 24.97 6.70
C GLY A 687 60.79 25.53 5.55
N GLN A 688 60.80 24.87 4.38
CA GLN A 688 61.55 25.27 3.20
C GLN A 688 60.62 25.85 2.13
N VAL A 689 61.13 26.82 1.36
CA VAL A 689 60.48 27.37 0.15
C VAL A 689 61.31 26.97 -1.06
N TYR A 690 60.75 26.15 -1.93
CA TYR A 690 61.45 25.47 -3.04
C TYR A 690 60.50 25.19 -4.20
N ASN A 691 61.09 25.07 -5.39
CA ASN A 691 60.40 24.68 -6.62
C ASN A 691 61.29 23.67 -7.34
N ASP A 692 60.69 22.78 -8.13
CA ASP A 692 61.41 21.82 -8.96
C ASP A 692 62.41 20.93 -8.17
N GLN A 693 62.12 20.62 -6.90
CA GLN A 693 63.04 19.86 -6.02
C GLN A 693 62.42 18.60 -5.42
N LEU A 694 63.28 17.62 -5.14
CA LEU A 694 62.97 16.36 -4.46
C LEU A 694 63.59 16.33 -3.06
N PHE A 695 62.80 15.95 -2.07
CA PHE A 695 63.22 15.66 -0.69
C PHE A 695 62.67 14.28 -0.29
N ILE A 696 63.55 13.32 0.02
CA ILE A 696 63.15 12.06 0.68
C ILE A 696 63.95 11.97 1.99
N ASP A 697 63.25 12.14 3.11
CA ASP A 697 63.82 12.10 4.46
C ASP A 697 62.72 11.84 5.50
N ASN A 698 63.08 11.56 6.75
CA ASN A 698 62.11 11.40 7.84
C ASN A 698 62.29 12.46 8.94
N THR A 699 62.84 13.61 8.56
CA THR A 699 63.04 14.82 9.38
C THR A 699 62.86 16.09 8.53
N ASN A 700 62.86 17.27 9.17
CA ASN A 700 62.86 18.58 8.52
C ASN A 700 64.27 19.10 8.11
N THR A 701 65.24 18.21 7.93
CA THR A 701 66.61 18.60 7.55
C THR A 701 66.67 19.30 6.18
N ALA A 702 67.57 20.29 6.05
CA ALA A 702 67.92 20.88 4.76
C ALA A 702 68.84 19.98 3.89
N THR A 703 69.30 18.85 4.44
CA THR A 703 70.17 17.87 3.78
C THR A 703 69.51 16.48 3.81
N PRO A 704 68.42 16.26 3.04
CA PRO A 704 67.65 15.01 3.10
C PRO A 704 68.45 13.83 2.57
N LEU A 705 68.16 12.60 3.00
CA LEU A 705 68.84 11.38 2.55
C LEU A 705 68.97 11.32 1.01
N VAL A 706 67.87 11.62 0.31
CA VAL A 706 67.87 11.89 -1.14
C VAL A 706 67.37 13.31 -1.38
N TRP A 707 68.18 14.09 -2.09
CA TRP A 707 67.81 15.40 -2.62
C TRP A 707 67.84 15.37 -4.15
N GLY A 708 67.03 16.19 -4.80
CA GLY A 708 67.14 16.42 -6.24
C GLY A 708 66.69 17.82 -6.63
N ASP A 709 67.16 18.25 -7.79
CA ASP A 709 66.77 19.48 -8.47
C ASP A 709 66.49 19.12 -9.94
N PHE A 710 65.20 19.08 -10.28
CA PHE A 710 64.70 18.70 -11.59
C PHE A 710 65.05 19.76 -12.64
N ALA A 711 65.12 21.05 -12.27
CA ALA A 711 65.53 22.11 -13.19
C ALA A 711 67.02 22.00 -13.55
N ALA A 712 67.86 21.62 -12.59
CA ALA A 712 69.29 21.39 -12.80
C ALA A 712 69.63 19.97 -13.32
N ASN A 713 68.64 19.08 -13.45
CA ASN A 713 68.81 17.64 -13.72
C ASN A 713 69.79 16.96 -12.73
N GLN A 714 69.73 17.33 -11.45
CA GLN A 714 70.59 16.80 -10.40
C GLN A 714 69.84 15.83 -9.49
N LEU A 715 70.46 14.67 -9.24
CA LEU A 715 70.12 13.78 -8.14
C LEU A 715 71.32 13.71 -7.19
N ARG A 716 71.08 13.87 -5.89
CA ARG A 716 72.11 13.84 -4.84
C ARG A 716 71.67 12.89 -3.73
N VAL A 717 72.52 11.93 -3.41
CA VAL A 717 72.40 11.13 -2.20
C VAL A 717 73.30 11.78 -1.16
N ASN A 718 72.74 12.30 -0.07
CA ASN A 718 73.53 12.90 1.02
C ASN A 718 74.04 11.83 2.01
N GLY A 719 73.57 10.59 1.88
CA GLY A 719 74.14 9.38 2.50
C GLY A 719 75.05 8.59 1.55
N ALA A 720 75.32 7.33 1.88
CA ALA A 720 76.11 6.44 1.02
C ALA A 720 75.28 5.87 -0.14
N LEU A 721 75.72 6.09 -1.39
CA LEU A 721 75.15 5.42 -2.57
C LEU A 721 75.81 4.04 -2.76
N GLN A 722 74.97 3.00 -2.72
CA GLN A 722 75.36 1.60 -2.80
C GLN A 722 74.63 0.89 -3.96
N ILE A 723 75.34 0.01 -4.66
CA ILE A 723 74.86 -0.78 -5.80
C ILE A 723 75.08 -2.26 -5.47
N ASN A 724 74.04 -3.08 -5.47
CA ASN A 724 74.07 -4.51 -5.11
C ASN A 724 74.62 -4.83 -3.69
N ASN A 725 74.76 -3.85 -2.79
CA ASN A 725 75.10 -4.08 -1.39
C ASN A 725 73.84 -4.55 -0.61
N PRO A 726 73.91 -5.52 0.33
CA PRO A 726 75.09 -6.15 0.93
C PRO A 726 75.47 -7.51 0.32
N ALA A 727 75.33 -7.71 -1.00
CA ALA A 727 75.89 -8.91 -1.63
C ALA A 727 77.43 -8.85 -1.67
N ALA A 728 78.08 -10.02 -1.71
CA ALA A 728 79.54 -10.16 -1.75
C ALA A 728 80.22 -9.57 -3.01
N THR A 729 79.44 -9.06 -3.96
CA THR A 729 79.89 -8.37 -5.18
C THR A 729 79.23 -6.99 -5.34
N GLY A 730 78.75 -6.41 -4.24
CA GLY A 730 78.22 -5.05 -4.20
C GLY A 730 79.34 -4.00 -4.26
N TYR A 731 78.97 -2.78 -4.69
CA TYR A 731 79.86 -1.62 -4.74
C TYR A 731 79.25 -0.47 -3.94
N GLN A 732 80.10 0.27 -3.22
CA GLN A 732 79.76 1.57 -2.64
C GLN A 732 80.65 2.63 -3.30
N LEU A 733 80.07 3.75 -3.72
CA LEU A 733 80.86 4.87 -4.23
C LEU A 733 81.66 5.54 -3.10
N PRO A 734 82.89 6.00 -3.35
CA PRO A 734 83.66 6.76 -2.36
C PRO A 734 82.90 7.99 -1.88
N ALA A 735 82.87 8.22 -0.56
CA ALA A 735 82.24 9.40 0.03
C ALA A 735 83.06 10.71 -0.14
N THR A 736 84.21 10.61 -0.80
CA THR A 736 85.14 11.72 -1.09
C THR A 736 85.50 11.73 -2.57
N ASP A 737 85.64 12.91 -3.14
CA ASP A 737 86.06 13.11 -4.53
C ASP A 737 87.52 12.68 -4.78
N GLY A 738 87.84 12.43 -6.04
CA GLY A 738 89.20 12.15 -6.49
C GLY A 738 90.03 13.42 -6.66
N THR A 739 91.34 13.28 -6.71
CA THR A 739 92.23 14.35 -7.17
C THR A 739 92.35 14.34 -8.69
N ALA A 740 92.82 15.45 -9.27
CA ALA A 740 92.91 15.60 -10.73
C ALA A 740 93.71 14.46 -11.38
N ASN A 741 93.16 13.90 -12.46
CA ASN A 741 93.65 12.71 -13.18
C ASN A 741 93.51 11.38 -12.42
N GLN A 742 92.72 11.28 -11.36
CA GLN A 742 92.31 9.98 -10.82
C GLN A 742 91.05 9.45 -11.50
N VAL A 743 90.98 8.12 -11.66
CA VAL A 743 89.83 7.36 -12.14
C VAL A 743 89.29 6.47 -11.03
N ILE A 744 87.98 6.21 -11.01
CA ILE A 744 87.39 5.19 -10.14
C ILE A 744 87.81 3.82 -10.68
N GLN A 745 88.55 3.06 -9.88
CA GLN A 745 88.91 1.67 -10.17
C GLN A 745 88.29 0.74 -9.12
N THR A 746 87.82 -0.43 -9.57
CA THR A 746 87.47 -1.53 -8.67
C THR A 746 88.68 -2.44 -8.42
N ASP A 747 88.79 -2.94 -7.19
CA ASP A 747 89.74 -3.99 -6.81
C ASP A 747 89.30 -5.41 -7.26
N GLY A 748 88.12 -5.54 -7.87
CA GLY A 748 87.52 -6.83 -8.23
C GLY A 748 86.82 -7.56 -7.07
N ALA A 749 86.86 -7.01 -5.86
CA ALA A 749 86.27 -7.57 -4.64
C ALA A 749 85.09 -6.73 -4.09
N GLY A 750 84.67 -5.68 -4.80
CA GLY A 750 83.54 -4.82 -4.44
C GLY A 750 83.93 -3.41 -3.96
N ASN A 751 85.22 -3.15 -3.70
CA ASN A 751 85.64 -1.81 -3.30
C ASN A 751 85.89 -0.94 -4.54
N LEU A 752 85.47 0.32 -4.46
CA LEU A 752 85.78 1.37 -5.43
C LEU A 752 86.73 2.38 -4.80
N SER A 753 87.76 2.80 -5.53
CA SER A 753 88.70 3.82 -5.06
C SER A 753 89.27 4.66 -6.22
N TRP A 754 89.77 5.86 -5.90
CA TRP A 754 90.37 6.79 -6.86
C TRP A 754 91.85 6.47 -7.09
N THR A 755 92.25 6.27 -8.35
CA THR A 755 93.59 5.78 -8.75
C THR A 755 94.13 6.56 -9.96
N SER A 756 95.45 6.77 -10.08
CA SER A 756 96.04 7.50 -11.22
C SER A 756 96.48 6.55 -12.36
N PRO A 757 96.11 6.79 -13.63
CA PRO A 757 96.53 5.96 -14.75
C PRO A 757 98.00 6.18 -15.11
N THR A 758 98.73 5.12 -15.44
CA THR A 758 100.15 5.16 -15.84
C THR A 758 100.32 5.19 -17.36
N ALA A 759 101.30 5.95 -17.84
CA ALA A 759 101.52 6.18 -19.28
C ALA A 759 102.08 4.94 -20.00
N SER A 760 101.67 4.75 -21.27
CA SER A 760 101.94 3.53 -22.05
C SER A 760 103.35 3.45 -22.67
N ASN A 761 103.88 2.23 -22.74
CA ASN A 761 105.19 1.87 -23.30
C ASN A 761 105.28 2.11 -24.81
N SER A 762 105.75 3.28 -25.25
CA SER A 762 105.97 3.58 -26.67
C SER A 762 107.37 3.17 -27.14
N VAL A 763 107.44 2.36 -28.20
CA VAL A 763 108.69 1.90 -28.83
C VAL A 763 108.75 2.37 -30.28
N ALA A 764 109.87 2.96 -30.71
CA ALA A 764 110.07 3.42 -32.09
C ALA A 764 111.57 3.49 -32.47
N ILE A 765 111.91 3.02 -33.67
CA ILE A 765 113.26 3.08 -34.25
C ILE A 765 113.23 3.60 -35.68
N LYS A 766 114.29 4.31 -36.12
CA LYS A 766 114.50 4.66 -37.53
C LYS A 766 115.96 4.46 -37.93
N VAL A 767 116.18 3.87 -39.10
CA VAL A 767 117.48 3.50 -39.67
C VAL A 767 117.59 3.94 -41.13
N ARG A 768 118.82 4.09 -41.65
CA ARG A 768 119.09 4.39 -43.08
C ARG A 768 120.47 3.91 -43.51
N SER A 769 120.71 3.83 -44.81
CA SER A 769 122.07 3.77 -45.36
C SER A 769 122.56 5.16 -45.77
N ASN A 770 123.82 5.46 -45.50
CA ASN A 770 124.49 6.71 -45.89
C ASN A 770 125.50 6.55 -47.05
N SER A 771 125.66 5.35 -47.58
CA SER A 771 126.59 5.03 -48.66
C SER A 771 125.92 4.14 -49.71
N ASN A 772 126.28 4.32 -50.99
CA ASN A 772 125.80 3.49 -52.09
C ASN A 772 126.07 2.01 -51.79
N ILE A 773 125.02 1.19 -51.81
CA ILE A 773 125.09 -0.25 -51.57
C ILE A 773 125.40 -0.91 -52.91
N ASN A 774 126.68 -0.92 -53.26
CA ASN A 774 127.23 -1.56 -54.45
C ASN A 774 127.80 -2.94 -54.08
N GLY A 775 127.47 -3.99 -54.85
CA GLY A 775 128.07 -5.33 -54.65
C GLY A 775 127.19 -6.53 -55.01
N TYR A 776 125.88 -6.36 -55.20
CA TYR A 776 124.97 -7.44 -55.61
C TYR A 776 125.19 -7.82 -57.08
N SER A 777 126.14 -8.73 -57.31
CA SER A 777 126.68 -9.06 -58.65
C SER A 777 126.45 -10.50 -59.12
N ASN A 778 125.67 -11.31 -58.37
CA ASN A 778 125.29 -12.68 -58.73
C ASN A 778 123.82 -12.96 -58.31
N PHE A 779 122.88 -12.63 -59.20
CA PHE A 779 121.47 -12.99 -59.01
C PHE A 779 121.24 -14.48 -59.35
N PRO A 780 120.40 -15.22 -58.62
CA PRO A 780 119.40 -14.75 -57.65
C PRO A 780 119.72 -15.19 -56.20
N THR A 781 120.51 -14.39 -55.47
CA THR A 781 120.74 -14.60 -54.02
C THR A 781 120.11 -13.48 -53.19
N GLU A 782 119.10 -13.81 -52.37
CA GLU A 782 118.50 -12.84 -51.43
C GLU A 782 119.45 -12.56 -50.27
N ASN A 783 119.80 -11.28 -50.10
CA ASN A 783 120.66 -10.81 -49.02
C ASN A 783 119.94 -9.74 -48.20
N ASN A 784 120.30 -9.63 -46.91
CA ASN A 784 119.82 -8.57 -46.04
C ASN A 784 120.26 -7.19 -46.56
N LEU A 785 119.34 -6.23 -46.49
CA LEU A 785 119.57 -4.84 -46.81
C LEU A 785 120.16 -4.13 -45.59
N ILE A 786 121.47 -3.94 -45.60
CA ILE A 786 122.21 -3.40 -44.45
C ILE A 786 122.13 -1.86 -44.46
N MET A 787 121.27 -1.31 -43.61
CA MET A 787 121.23 0.12 -43.28
C MET A 787 122.29 0.45 -42.21
N ASN A 788 123.37 1.13 -42.61
CA ASN A 788 124.55 1.31 -41.75
C ASN A 788 124.43 2.40 -40.66
N THR A 789 123.32 3.15 -40.60
CA THR A 789 123.13 4.26 -39.65
C THR A 789 121.78 4.16 -38.93
N VAL A 790 121.78 4.21 -37.59
CA VAL A 790 120.56 4.41 -36.78
C VAL A 790 120.36 5.91 -36.57
N LEU A 791 119.17 6.43 -36.86
CA LEU A 791 118.82 7.85 -36.67
C LEU A 791 118.27 8.14 -35.27
N PHE A 792 117.40 7.26 -34.76
CA PHE A 792 116.95 7.26 -33.37
C PHE A 792 116.42 5.87 -32.99
N ASN A 793 116.39 5.58 -31.69
CA ASN A 793 115.84 4.35 -31.12
C ASN A 793 115.30 4.63 -29.72
N VAL A 794 114.01 4.41 -29.50
CA VAL A 794 113.25 4.77 -28.28
C VAL A 794 112.44 3.56 -27.83
N GLY A 795 112.39 3.30 -26.52
CA GLY A 795 111.65 2.15 -25.96
C GLY A 795 112.37 0.80 -26.02
N GLY A 796 113.60 0.75 -26.55
CA GLY A 796 114.46 -0.43 -26.54
C GLY A 796 114.48 -1.21 -27.86
N GLY A 797 115.20 -2.32 -27.85
CA GLY A 797 115.49 -3.12 -29.05
C GLY A 797 116.79 -2.67 -29.72
N ALA A 798 117.41 -3.54 -30.51
CA ALA A 798 118.73 -3.29 -31.10
C ALA A 798 118.70 -3.47 -32.61
N TYR A 799 119.18 -2.48 -33.36
CA TYR A 799 119.43 -2.65 -34.79
C TYR A 799 120.91 -2.95 -35.03
N ASN A 800 121.20 -4.13 -35.59
CA ASN A 800 122.56 -4.52 -35.91
C ASN A 800 122.94 -4.02 -37.31
N THR A 801 123.78 -3.00 -37.37
CA THR A 801 124.27 -2.37 -38.61
C THR A 801 125.26 -3.24 -39.41
N GLY A 802 125.69 -4.39 -38.87
CA GLY A 802 126.47 -5.39 -39.60
C GLY A 802 125.63 -6.47 -40.28
N THR A 803 124.39 -6.72 -39.80
CA THR A 803 123.50 -7.78 -40.34
C THR A 803 122.19 -7.24 -40.93
N GLY A 804 121.82 -5.98 -40.67
CA GLY A 804 120.59 -5.38 -41.18
C GLY A 804 119.30 -5.80 -40.44
N THR A 805 119.41 -6.24 -39.18
CA THR A 805 118.30 -6.81 -38.39
C THR A 805 117.96 -5.97 -37.16
N TYR A 806 116.67 -5.67 -36.92
CA TYR A 806 116.14 -5.10 -35.68
C TYR A 806 115.62 -6.20 -34.74
N THR A 807 116.02 -6.19 -33.48
CA THR A 807 115.44 -7.03 -32.42
C THR A 807 114.34 -6.26 -31.68
N VAL A 808 113.11 -6.78 -31.72
CA VAL A 808 111.92 -6.22 -31.07
C VAL A 808 112.03 -6.33 -29.53
N PRO A 809 111.81 -5.25 -28.75
CA PRO A 809 111.99 -5.29 -27.29
C PRO A 809 110.78 -5.84 -26.51
N SER A 810 109.58 -5.74 -27.05
CA SER A 810 108.32 -6.00 -26.36
C SER A 810 107.29 -6.51 -27.35
N SER A 811 106.43 -7.45 -26.94
CA SER A 811 105.37 -7.94 -27.83
C SER A 811 104.31 -6.86 -28.08
N GLY A 812 103.87 -6.69 -29.33
CA GLY A 812 102.86 -5.70 -29.71
C GLY A 812 102.73 -5.53 -31.22
N VAL A 813 101.81 -4.64 -31.63
CA VAL A 813 101.62 -4.28 -33.04
C VAL A 813 102.58 -3.15 -33.42
N TYR A 814 103.47 -3.42 -34.38
CA TYR A 814 104.44 -2.47 -34.91
C TYR A 814 104.05 -2.05 -36.32
N ASN A 815 104.14 -0.74 -36.63
CA ASN A 815 104.24 -0.28 -38.01
C ASN A 815 105.70 -0.37 -38.46
N ILE A 816 105.93 -0.98 -39.61
CA ILE A 816 107.23 -1.09 -40.27
C ILE A 816 107.16 -0.33 -41.61
N LEU A 817 107.85 0.82 -41.68
CA LEU A 817 107.99 1.63 -42.89
C LEU A 817 109.40 1.54 -43.49
N THR A 818 109.50 1.64 -44.82
CA THR A 818 110.78 1.82 -45.53
C THR A 818 110.61 2.63 -46.82
N ASN A 819 111.62 3.44 -47.16
CA ASN A 819 111.68 4.22 -48.39
C ASN A 819 113.02 4.00 -49.11
N LEU A 820 112.96 3.54 -50.36
CA LEU A 820 114.11 3.09 -51.13
C LEU A 820 114.21 3.83 -52.47
N ASP A 821 115.40 4.29 -52.84
CA ASP A 821 115.70 4.84 -54.17
C ASP A 821 116.66 3.90 -54.93
N LEU A 822 116.16 3.23 -55.97
CA LEU A 822 116.96 2.37 -56.86
C LEU A 822 117.41 3.16 -58.10
N ILE A 823 118.71 3.09 -58.42
CA ILE A 823 119.30 3.70 -59.61
C ILE A 823 120.03 2.63 -60.43
N PHE A 824 119.79 2.62 -61.75
CA PHE A 824 120.43 1.68 -62.66
C PHE A 824 121.65 2.32 -63.33
N SER A 825 122.84 1.78 -63.06
CA SER A 825 124.11 2.25 -63.61
C SER A 825 124.40 1.73 -65.02
N SER A 826 123.60 0.77 -65.52
CA SER A 826 123.59 0.29 -66.90
C SER A 826 122.22 -0.30 -67.25
N SER A 827 121.87 -0.32 -68.55
CA SER A 827 120.61 -0.91 -69.03
C SER A 827 120.71 -2.43 -69.08
N PRO A 828 119.89 -3.20 -68.35
CA PRO A 828 119.72 -4.63 -68.61
C PRO A 828 118.96 -4.83 -69.93
N SER A 829 119.36 -5.85 -70.70
CA SER A 829 118.75 -6.19 -71.99
C SER A 829 117.35 -6.79 -71.86
N ASP A 830 117.06 -7.43 -70.73
CA ASP A 830 115.84 -8.21 -70.50
C ASP A 830 115.08 -7.69 -69.27
N ASN A 831 113.79 -8.04 -69.16
CA ASN A 831 112.93 -7.61 -68.07
C ASN A 831 113.34 -8.24 -66.73
N ILE A 832 113.73 -7.38 -65.77
CA ILE A 832 113.92 -7.75 -64.37
C ILE A 832 112.69 -7.39 -63.53
N ILE A 833 112.36 -8.29 -62.60
CA ILE A 833 111.47 -8.03 -61.47
C ILE A 833 112.36 -7.77 -60.25
N ILE A 834 112.12 -6.67 -59.55
CA ILE A 834 112.75 -6.39 -58.26
C ILE A 834 111.67 -6.47 -57.19
N ALA A 835 111.95 -7.23 -56.13
CA ALA A 835 111.10 -7.32 -54.96
C ALA A 835 111.84 -6.90 -53.69
N LEU A 836 111.25 -5.96 -52.94
CA LEU A 836 111.61 -5.68 -51.57
C LEU A 836 110.74 -6.56 -50.67
N ARG A 837 111.37 -7.31 -49.77
CA ARG A 837 110.73 -8.29 -48.90
C ARG A 837 111.02 -7.97 -47.43
N VAL A 838 110.02 -8.08 -46.57
CA VAL A 838 110.18 -7.92 -45.11
C VAL A 838 110.16 -9.28 -44.46
N TYR A 839 111.22 -9.56 -43.72
CA TYR A 839 111.48 -10.83 -43.07
C TYR A 839 111.40 -10.66 -41.56
N VAL A 840 110.63 -11.53 -40.90
CA VAL A 840 110.61 -11.67 -39.44
C VAL A 840 111.10 -13.07 -39.10
N ASN A 841 112.15 -13.16 -38.28
CA ASN A 841 112.83 -14.41 -37.91
C ASN A 841 113.27 -15.27 -39.12
N GLY A 842 113.59 -14.62 -40.25
CA GLY A 842 113.99 -15.32 -41.48
C GLY A 842 112.83 -15.89 -42.32
N VAL A 843 111.57 -15.68 -41.93
CA VAL A 843 110.38 -15.96 -42.75
C VAL A 843 109.91 -14.67 -43.43
N ASN A 844 109.68 -14.73 -44.74
CA ASN A 844 109.11 -13.62 -45.52
C ASN A 844 107.67 -13.37 -45.06
N GLN A 845 107.42 -12.24 -44.41
CA GLN A 845 106.07 -11.85 -43.98
C GLN A 845 105.32 -11.19 -45.14
N GLU A 846 105.98 -10.29 -45.89
CA GLU A 846 105.34 -9.65 -47.03
C GLU A 846 106.35 -9.14 -48.08
N GLN A 847 105.88 -9.04 -49.32
CA GLN A 847 106.69 -8.66 -50.49
C GLN A 847 105.99 -7.58 -51.34
N LYS A 848 106.77 -6.62 -51.83
CA LYS A 848 106.35 -5.68 -52.87
C LYS A 848 107.27 -5.81 -54.08
N SER A 849 106.72 -6.30 -55.19
CA SER A 849 107.45 -6.59 -56.43
C SER A 849 107.03 -5.63 -57.55
N ILE A 850 107.97 -5.20 -58.38
CA ILE A 850 107.69 -4.44 -59.60
C ILE A 850 108.43 -5.08 -60.77
N GLN A 851 107.68 -5.38 -61.84
CA GLN A 851 108.20 -5.81 -63.14
C GLN A 851 108.36 -4.57 -64.02
N ASN A 852 109.52 -4.37 -64.63
CA ASN A 852 109.70 -3.29 -65.59
C ASN A 852 109.22 -3.72 -66.99
N GLY A 853 108.52 -2.82 -67.70
CA GLY A 853 107.91 -3.08 -69.00
C GLY A 853 108.51 -2.32 -70.19
N ALA A 854 109.59 -1.56 -70.00
CA ALA A 854 110.25 -0.81 -71.09
C ALA A 854 111.73 -0.50 -70.80
N THR A 855 112.52 -0.32 -71.87
CA THR A 855 113.99 -0.12 -71.87
C THR A 855 114.48 0.95 -70.87
N ILE A 856 115.39 0.60 -69.96
CA ILE A 856 115.91 1.52 -68.93
C ILE A 856 117.14 2.28 -69.45
N ASN A 857 117.05 3.59 -69.67
CA ASN A 857 118.24 4.40 -69.97
C ASN A 857 119.11 4.62 -68.71
N THR A 858 120.43 4.67 -68.89
CA THR A 858 121.42 4.94 -67.83
C THR A 858 121.08 6.20 -67.03
N GLY A 859 120.99 6.07 -65.70
CA GLY A 859 120.65 7.19 -64.80
C GLY A 859 119.16 7.26 -64.39
N TYR A 860 118.33 6.31 -64.84
CA TYR A 860 116.94 6.19 -64.38
C TYR A 860 116.88 5.82 -62.89
N SER A 861 115.99 6.49 -62.15
CA SER A 861 115.75 6.31 -60.71
C SER A 861 114.28 5.99 -60.46
N GLN A 862 114.00 5.01 -59.58
CA GLN A 862 112.65 4.79 -59.04
C GLN A 862 112.66 4.75 -57.51
N GLN A 863 111.64 5.36 -56.93
CA GLN A 863 111.41 5.43 -55.49
C GLN A 863 110.31 4.44 -55.08
N TYR A 864 110.57 3.71 -54.01
CA TYR A 864 109.71 2.66 -53.47
C TYR A 864 109.39 2.99 -52.01
N SER A 865 108.11 3.27 -51.74
CA SER A 865 107.60 3.40 -50.37
C SER A 865 106.81 2.15 -49.99
N TYR A 866 107.03 1.68 -48.76
CA TYR A 866 106.35 0.53 -48.17
C TYR A 866 106.01 0.81 -46.71
N ASP A 867 104.79 0.44 -46.32
CA ASP A 867 104.17 0.71 -45.02
C ASP A 867 103.26 -0.49 -44.73
N PHE A 868 103.50 -1.21 -43.63
CA PHE A 868 102.65 -2.32 -43.19
C PHE A 868 102.72 -2.50 -41.68
N TYR A 869 101.68 -3.11 -41.13
CA TYR A 869 101.55 -3.41 -39.71
C TYR A 869 101.74 -4.90 -39.45
N SER A 870 102.55 -5.25 -38.46
CA SER A 870 102.74 -6.65 -38.03
C SER A 870 102.65 -6.76 -36.51
N ASN A 871 102.07 -7.86 -36.03
CA ASN A 871 102.13 -8.22 -34.62
C ASN A 871 103.44 -8.97 -34.39
N LEU A 872 104.32 -8.44 -33.54
CA LEU A 872 105.65 -8.97 -33.28
C LEU A 872 105.79 -9.33 -31.80
N SER A 873 106.60 -10.33 -31.51
CA SER A 873 106.95 -10.75 -30.15
C SER A 873 108.27 -10.15 -29.70
N ALA A 874 108.44 -9.97 -28.39
CA ALA A 874 109.75 -9.62 -27.81
C ALA A 874 110.82 -10.66 -28.23
N GLY A 875 111.92 -10.19 -28.81
CA GLY A 875 113.00 -11.00 -29.37
C GLY A 875 112.93 -11.22 -30.89
N ASP A 876 111.82 -10.92 -31.56
CA ASP A 876 111.70 -11.11 -33.01
C ASP A 876 112.71 -10.26 -33.79
N LEU A 877 113.28 -10.85 -34.84
CA LEU A 877 114.28 -10.24 -35.72
C LEU A 877 113.66 -9.79 -37.04
N VAL A 878 113.40 -8.49 -37.18
CA VAL A 878 112.90 -7.86 -38.41
C VAL A 878 114.05 -7.47 -39.31
N SER A 879 113.96 -7.76 -40.61
CA SER A 879 114.95 -7.34 -41.62
C SER A 879 114.31 -7.13 -42.99
N PHE A 880 114.96 -6.35 -43.83
CA PHE A 880 114.57 -6.16 -45.23
C PHE A 880 115.52 -6.94 -46.13
N ARG A 881 115.02 -7.54 -47.21
CA ARG A 881 115.83 -8.24 -48.24
C ARG A 881 115.45 -7.81 -49.64
N PHE A 882 116.42 -7.86 -50.54
CA PHE A 882 116.19 -7.73 -51.98
C PHE A 882 116.22 -9.08 -52.68
N LEU A 883 115.23 -9.28 -53.54
CA LEU A 883 115.27 -10.27 -54.61
C LEU A 883 115.26 -9.53 -55.95
N VAL A 884 116.09 -9.98 -56.89
CA VAL A 884 115.98 -9.65 -58.31
C VAL A 884 115.85 -10.96 -59.08
N SER A 885 114.82 -11.06 -59.93
CA SER A 885 114.51 -12.25 -60.72
C SER A 885 114.07 -11.84 -62.13
N TRP A 886 114.54 -12.56 -63.14
CA TRP A 886 114.09 -12.40 -64.53
C TRP A 886 112.66 -12.93 -64.70
N ASP A 887 111.83 -12.27 -65.52
CA ASP A 887 110.45 -12.73 -65.68
C ASP A 887 110.37 -14.07 -66.43
N GLY A 888 109.56 -15.00 -65.90
CA GLY A 888 109.58 -16.42 -66.27
C GLY A 888 108.90 -16.76 -67.60
N SER A 889 108.86 -15.84 -68.56
CA SER A 889 108.16 -16.03 -69.84
C SER A 889 109.01 -16.70 -70.94
N THR A 890 110.34 -16.84 -70.76
CA THR A 890 111.21 -17.65 -71.63
C THR A 890 112.31 -18.39 -70.83
N PRO A 891 112.81 -19.55 -71.31
CA PRO A 891 113.91 -20.26 -70.64
C PRO A 891 115.24 -19.51 -70.78
N ALA A 892 116.08 -19.56 -69.75
CA ALA A 892 117.38 -18.90 -69.71
C ALA A 892 118.27 -19.27 -70.93
N PRO A 893 118.91 -18.29 -71.61
CA PRO A 893 119.84 -18.57 -72.70
C PRO A 893 121.05 -19.38 -72.21
N SER A 894 121.33 -20.50 -72.88
CA SER A 894 122.54 -21.29 -72.64
C SER A 894 123.78 -20.53 -73.09
N ILE A 895 124.76 -20.36 -72.20
CA ILE A 895 126.01 -19.65 -72.49
C ILE A 895 126.93 -20.54 -73.34
N SER A 896 126.97 -20.30 -74.65
CA SER A 896 127.97 -20.91 -75.54
C SER A 896 128.39 -20.01 -76.71
N GLY A 897 129.49 -19.29 -76.53
CA GLY A 897 130.39 -18.83 -77.60
C GLY A 897 129.94 -17.63 -78.48
N GLY A 898 130.58 -16.47 -78.29
CA GLY A 898 130.72 -15.46 -79.34
C GLY A 898 130.18 -14.04 -79.06
N SER A 899 130.91 -13.26 -78.25
CA SER A 899 130.93 -11.77 -78.18
C SER A 899 129.63 -10.98 -77.87
N SER A 900 129.71 -10.18 -76.78
CA SER A 900 128.80 -9.09 -76.36
C SER A 900 127.48 -9.54 -75.67
N PRO A 901 126.84 -8.73 -74.80
CA PRO A 901 127.24 -7.43 -74.20
C PRO A 901 127.46 -7.47 -72.67
N GLY A 902 127.74 -6.32 -72.06
CA GLY A 902 128.21 -6.19 -70.68
C GLY A 902 127.20 -6.53 -69.58
N ALA A 903 127.69 -7.18 -68.51
CA ALA A 903 126.93 -7.51 -67.32
C ALA A 903 126.45 -6.25 -66.58
N SER A 904 125.13 -6.11 -66.44
CA SER A 904 124.51 -4.93 -65.84
C SER A 904 124.62 -4.96 -64.32
N THR A 905 125.50 -4.14 -63.74
CA THR A 905 125.48 -3.91 -62.28
C THR A 905 124.29 -3.03 -61.90
N ILE A 906 123.61 -3.37 -60.80
CA ILE A 906 122.60 -2.51 -60.16
C ILE A 906 123.27 -1.80 -58.99
N SER A 907 123.20 -0.47 -58.98
CA SER A 907 123.83 0.38 -57.96
C SER A 907 122.77 1.03 -57.07
N ILE A 908 122.51 0.46 -55.89
CA ILE A 908 121.50 1.00 -54.97
C ILE A 908 122.08 2.24 -54.28
N VAL A 909 121.61 3.43 -54.66
CA VAL A 909 122.21 4.70 -54.22
C VAL A 909 121.67 5.16 -52.86
N LYS A 910 120.42 4.83 -52.46
CA LYS A 910 119.90 5.28 -51.15
C LYS A 910 118.74 4.44 -50.58
N VAL A 911 118.73 4.27 -49.26
CA VAL A 911 117.65 3.61 -48.49
C VAL A 911 117.44 4.34 -47.15
N ASN A 912 116.19 4.64 -46.78
CA ASN A 912 115.77 5.37 -45.58
C ASN A 912 114.52 4.78 -44.90
#